data_AF-A0A7S1F4B6-F1
#
_entry.id   AF-A0A7S1F4B6-F1
#
_cell.length_a   1.000
_cell.length_b   1.000
_cell.length_c   1.000
_cell.angle_alpha   90.00
_cell.angle_beta   90.00
_cell.angle_gamma   90.00
#
_symmetry.space_group_name_H-M   'P 1'
#
loop_
_entity.id
_entity.type
_entity.pdbx_description
1 polymer ?
#
loop_
_entity_poly.entity_id
_entity_poly.type
_entity_poly.pdbx_seq_one_letter_code
_entity_poly.pdbx_strand_id
1 'polypeptide(L)'
;LFRDRTADPRFSAAAKEEARQQMRTPIEWAFENHLYTWKLHLKKASDERAMHALWSHFTGVLNRHLAQQGHRFTMSDEDAQTLFETEWRAYEAAFVTRLRSLTKDWCNLAHEVTMLFNHAVAKLHHEVGTLALLKEIGSQQVGMPPDQRRDAGMLCITEQTDEEWEEQYFHLGWWSDVKRKTFALFQTEGGADTGRNRSLRNLIPRMRQAVSAGLQSYGTEVRQRGALDEATAADGLRHITGVVFQDIEARLLQELSVTLKRPQVLHALHVGLRLACVEALVAVEADKQAKAMADLLAEKTRVEEHFLLIVKDNKGDVERATNFATLYHHMLNGWMDHEVMRLAADVRNQVLQEMPNPQKSSDRAFQQSFTAKNWQDILEYVLDENAYLEKIFLLLFHQRKRPLVGAGRSRLEKRVRATYCVLQDLARQWAREGTGDLPKLELDVTKPPAGEHRSVREFKDFVVLHAERGPSGGESAESHRQLADRLPQTANFPISDPKLFADTFQARVGDIIDSSEIGARLQEKLSKALREQSMQAWQSIRGCSERCPLCGSKCDIVGEHSRHHCSHHLFPAFHGWMDRDTGLPSFNHCSGAETHEGTYECKDGVWRKLEEYLHQDHSAWMPFNLDVVAAERDVKLLQAAWVNCREPLLEYFAPMTDCCPEEWRHAYYDEGAALTRNNLQVAKDTIRRLRDRTWIPPEM
;
A
#
# COMPACT_ATOMS: atom_id res chain seq x y z
N LEU A 1 -22.44 9.83 1.03
CA LEU A 1 -21.17 9.22 0.55
C LEU A 1 -20.24 8.69 1.66
N PHE A 2 -19.65 9.52 2.53
CA PHE A 2 -18.82 9.00 3.66
C PHE A 2 -19.67 8.29 4.73
N ARG A 3 -20.91 8.78 4.96
CA ARG A 3 -21.90 8.18 5.87
C ARG A 3 -22.55 6.89 5.34
N ASP A 4 -22.68 6.74 4.03
CA ASP A 4 -23.33 5.55 3.43
C ASP A 4 -22.34 4.39 3.28
N ARG A 5 -21.03 4.67 3.19
CA ARG A 5 -19.97 3.65 3.11
C ARG A 5 -19.57 3.07 4.47
N THR A 6 -19.98 3.68 5.59
CA THR A 6 -19.81 3.15 6.95
C THR A 6 -20.88 2.14 7.37
N ALA A 7 -21.83 1.82 6.49
CA ALA A 7 -22.96 0.92 6.78
C ALA A 7 -22.72 -0.56 6.38
N ASP A 8 -21.63 -0.88 5.69
CA ASP A 8 -21.27 -2.29 5.43
C ASP A 8 -20.71 -2.91 6.74
N PRO A 9 -21.31 -4.00 7.25
CA PRO A 9 -20.95 -4.61 8.54
C PRO A 9 -19.46 -4.94 8.68
N ARG A 10 -18.78 -5.22 7.56
CA ARG A 10 -17.34 -5.52 7.50
C ARG A 10 -16.43 -4.31 7.73
N PHE A 11 -16.99 -3.10 7.71
CA PHE A 11 -16.28 -1.83 7.88
C PHE A 11 -16.82 -1.01 9.05
N SER A 12 -17.55 -1.66 9.97
CA SER A 12 -18.07 -1.03 11.19
C SER A 12 -16.95 -0.72 12.19
N ALA A 13 -17.20 0.22 13.11
CA ALA A 13 -16.30 0.46 14.24
C ALA A 13 -16.10 -0.82 15.09
N ALA A 14 -17.08 -1.72 15.11
CA ALA A 14 -16.99 -3.02 15.75
C ALA A 14 -16.02 -3.98 15.03
N ALA A 15 -16.07 -4.06 13.69
CA ALA A 15 -15.10 -4.84 12.90
C ALA A 15 -13.67 -4.31 13.04
N LYS A 16 -13.51 -2.99 13.17
CA LYS A 16 -12.23 -2.34 13.42
C LYS A 16 -11.67 -2.66 14.82
N GLU A 17 -12.53 -2.80 15.81
CA GLU A 17 -12.15 -3.16 17.19
C GLU A 17 -11.89 -4.67 17.33
N GLU A 18 -12.65 -5.51 16.62
CA GLU A 18 -12.45 -6.95 16.56
C GLU A 18 -11.13 -7.30 15.83
N ALA A 19 -10.81 -6.62 14.73
CA ALA A 19 -9.52 -6.72 14.07
C ALA A 19 -8.36 -6.20 14.95
N ARG A 20 -8.60 -5.15 15.75
CA ARG A 20 -7.64 -4.64 16.75
C ARG A 20 -7.40 -5.65 17.87
N GLN A 21 -8.40 -6.44 18.26
CA GLN A 21 -8.28 -7.50 19.27
C GLN A 21 -7.60 -8.77 18.73
N GLN A 22 -7.67 -9.04 17.43
CA GLN A 22 -7.05 -10.20 16.78
C GLN A 22 -5.58 -9.98 16.38
N MET A 23 -5.13 -8.73 16.18
CA MET A 23 -3.75 -8.41 15.81
C MET A 23 -2.84 -8.29 17.05
N ARG A 24 -1.72 -9.03 17.06
CA ARG A 24 -0.88 -9.23 18.25
C ARG A 24 0.06 -8.05 18.54
N THR A 25 0.28 -7.14 17.59
CA THR A 25 1.13 -5.96 17.82
C THR A 25 0.59 -4.66 17.20
N PRO A 26 0.89 -3.48 17.80
CA PRO A 26 0.56 -2.17 17.22
C PRO A 26 1.16 -1.90 15.83
N ILE A 27 2.20 -2.64 15.43
CA ILE A 27 2.90 -2.52 14.15
C ILE A 27 2.10 -3.19 13.03
N GLU A 28 1.52 -4.37 13.28
CA GLU A 28 0.60 -5.05 12.34
C GLU A 28 -0.59 -4.16 12.00
N TRP A 29 -1.15 -3.48 12.99
CA TRP A 29 -2.24 -2.51 12.78
C TRP A 29 -1.78 -1.29 11.97
N ALA A 30 -0.58 -0.76 12.22
CA ALA A 30 -0.05 0.36 11.46
C ALA A 30 0.23 -0.02 10.00
N PHE A 31 0.74 -1.22 9.75
CA PHE A 31 1.01 -1.76 8.42
C PHE A 31 -0.29 -2.03 7.65
N GLU A 32 -1.25 -2.75 8.24
CA GLU A 32 -2.55 -3.01 7.61
C GLU A 32 -3.33 -1.72 7.36
N ASN A 33 -3.27 -0.75 8.27
CA ASN A 33 -3.89 0.56 8.06
C ASN A 33 -3.16 1.38 6.98
N HIS A 34 -1.84 1.24 6.85
CA HIS A 34 -1.07 1.89 5.79
C HIS A 34 -1.34 1.23 4.43
N LEU A 35 -1.40 -0.09 4.37
CA LEU A 35 -1.77 -0.87 3.20
C LEU A 35 -3.22 -0.60 2.79
N TYR A 36 -4.14 -0.48 3.75
CA TYR A 36 -5.52 -0.07 3.56
C TYR A 36 -5.61 1.34 2.97
N THR A 37 -4.91 2.30 3.57
CA THR A 37 -4.88 3.69 3.11
C THR A 37 -4.25 3.80 1.72
N TRP A 38 -3.18 3.05 1.46
CA TRP A 38 -2.53 2.97 0.15
C TRP A 38 -3.42 2.32 -0.92
N LYS A 39 -4.09 1.20 -0.61
CA LYS A 39 -5.11 0.58 -1.49
C LYS A 39 -6.27 1.54 -1.76
N LEU A 40 -6.68 2.32 -0.76
CA LEU A 40 -7.74 3.33 -0.91
C LEU A 40 -7.28 4.51 -1.77
N HIS A 41 -6.02 4.94 -1.66
CA HIS A 41 -5.42 5.95 -2.53
C HIS A 41 -5.20 5.45 -3.96
N LEU A 42 -4.75 4.21 -4.15
CA LEU A 42 -4.62 3.56 -5.45
C LEU A 42 -5.98 3.40 -6.12
N LYS A 43 -6.98 2.94 -5.38
CA LYS A 43 -8.35 2.83 -5.86
C LYS A 43 -8.91 4.21 -6.21
N LYS A 44 -8.76 5.21 -5.33
CA LYS A 44 -9.14 6.60 -5.62
C LYS A 44 -8.45 7.15 -6.87
N ALA A 45 -7.16 6.93 -7.03
CA ALA A 45 -6.42 7.37 -8.21
C ALA A 45 -6.82 6.61 -9.48
N SER A 46 -7.14 5.32 -9.37
CA SER A 46 -7.68 4.50 -10.47
C SER A 46 -9.07 4.96 -10.87
N ASP A 47 -9.95 5.20 -9.90
CA ASP A 47 -11.31 5.72 -10.10
C ASP A 47 -11.25 7.13 -10.70
N GLU A 48 -10.36 8.01 -10.20
CA GLU A 48 -10.12 9.34 -10.76
C GLU A 48 -9.60 9.29 -12.21
N ARG A 49 -8.69 8.37 -12.54
CA ARG A 49 -8.20 8.17 -13.91
C ARG A 49 -9.27 7.61 -14.84
N ALA A 50 -10.04 6.62 -14.39
CA ALA A 50 -11.14 6.04 -15.15
C ALA A 50 -12.22 7.09 -15.43
N MET A 51 -12.52 7.92 -14.44
CA MET A 51 -13.46 9.03 -14.57
C MET A 51 -12.94 10.13 -15.47
N HIS A 52 -11.66 10.50 -15.35
CA HIS A 52 -11.04 11.43 -16.27
C HIS A 52 -11.09 10.92 -17.72
N ALA A 53 -10.88 9.62 -17.95
CA ALA A 53 -11.00 9.03 -19.28
C ALA A 53 -12.43 9.10 -19.84
N LEU A 54 -13.44 8.78 -19.00
CA LEU A 54 -14.86 8.95 -19.32
C LEU A 54 -15.19 10.42 -19.64
N TRP A 55 -14.74 11.35 -18.81
CA TRP A 55 -14.97 12.78 -19.01
C TRP A 55 -14.31 13.29 -20.29
N SER A 56 -13.08 12.86 -20.56
CA SER A 56 -12.37 13.23 -21.78
C SER A 56 -13.11 12.73 -23.03
N HIS A 57 -13.64 11.50 -22.97
CA HIS A 57 -14.46 10.92 -24.03
C HIS A 57 -15.73 11.75 -24.28
N PHE A 58 -16.56 11.99 -23.25
CA PHE A 58 -17.81 12.74 -23.40
C PHE A 58 -17.59 14.22 -23.76
N THR A 59 -16.49 14.84 -23.28
CA THR A 59 -16.07 16.17 -23.73
C THR A 59 -15.69 16.15 -25.21
N GLY A 60 -14.99 15.11 -25.67
CA GLY A 60 -14.67 14.90 -27.08
C GLY A 60 -15.92 14.71 -27.95
N VAL A 61 -16.93 14.00 -27.45
CA VAL A 61 -18.22 13.80 -28.12
C VAL A 61 -18.94 15.14 -28.29
N LEU A 62 -19.03 15.92 -27.21
CA LEU A 62 -19.60 17.25 -27.24
C LEU A 62 -18.87 18.15 -28.24
N ASN A 63 -17.54 18.10 -28.27
CA ASN A 63 -16.73 18.84 -29.24
C ASN A 63 -16.98 18.45 -30.69
N ARG A 64 -17.11 17.14 -30.98
CA ARG A 64 -17.46 16.65 -32.32
C ARG A 64 -18.83 17.14 -32.74
N HIS A 65 -19.80 17.07 -31.83
CA HIS A 65 -21.17 17.54 -32.08
C HIS A 65 -21.20 19.04 -32.38
N LEU A 66 -20.55 19.85 -31.55
CA LEU A 66 -20.46 21.30 -31.73
C LEU A 66 -19.79 21.68 -33.07
N ALA A 67 -18.75 20.95 -33.48
CA ALA A 67 -18.10 21.16 -34.78
C ALA A 67 -19.02 20.79 -35.97
N GLN A 68 -19.76 19.69 -35.87
CA GLN A 68 -20.68 19.24 -36.93
C GLN A 68 -21.86 20.18 -37.13
N GLN A 69 -22.35 20.83 -36.07
CA GLN A 69 -23.45 21.79 -36.14
C GLN A 69 -23.03 23.21 -36.58
N GLY A 70 -21.76 23.42 -36.94
CA GLY A 70 -21.26 24.75 -37.33
C GLY A 70 -21.34 25.77 -36.20
N HIS A 71 -21.15 25.32 -34.95
CA HIS A 71 -21.14 26.19 -33.76
C HIS A 71 -22.40 27.05 -33.56
N ARG A 72 -23.60 26.52 -33.88
CA ARG A 72 -24.88 27.18 -33.55
C ARG A 72 -25.01 27.43 -32.03
N PHE A 73 -25.64 28.55 -31.68
CA PHE A 73 -25.39 29.28 -30.42
C PHE A 73 -25.76 28.58 -29.10
N THR A 74 -26.60 27.56 -29.08
CA THR A 74 -26.97 26.87 -27.83
C THR A 74 -27.43 25.44 -28.12
N MET A 75 -26.85 24.45 -27.44
CA MET A 75 -27.42 23.10 -27.39
C MET A 75 -28.54 23.12 -26.36
N SER A 76 -29.73 22.66 -26.73
CA SER A 76 -30.85 22.57 -25.78
C SER A 76 -30.57 21.47 -24.74
N ASP A 77 -31.21 21.57 -23.56
CA ASP A 77 -31.09 20.53 -22.53
C ASP A 77 -31.59 19.16 -23.05
N GLU A 78 -32.57 19.16 -23.97
CA GLU A 78 -33.12 17.95 -24.62
C GLU A 78 -32.16 17.34 -25.65
N ASP A 79 -31.50 18.17 -26.47
CA ASP A 79 -30.46 17.73 -27.40
C ASP A 79 -29.26 17.15 -26.64
N ALA A 80 -28.88 17.79 -25.52
CA ALA A 80 -27.81 17.33 -24.64
C ALA A 80 -28.10 15.95 -24.08
N GLN A 81 -29.32 15.74 -23.57
CA GLN A 81 -29.73 14.46 -23.01
C GLN A 81 -29.79 13.37 -24.07
N THR A 82 -30.29 13.69 -25.27
CA THR A 82 -30.34 12.76 -26.40
C THR A 82 -28.95 12.36 -26.88
N LEU A 83 -28.03 13.32 -26.97
CA LEU A 83 -26.63 13.09 -27.33
C LEU A 83 -25.92 12.22 -26.30
N PHE A 84 -26.13 12.50 -25.00
CA PHE A 84 -25.57 11.71 -23.91
C PHE A 84 -26.07 10.27 -23.95
N GLU A 85 -27.39 10.05 -24.05
CA GLU A 85 -27.98 8.70 -24.08
C GLU A 85 -27.49 7.88 -25.27
N THR A 86 -27.36 8.52 -26.45
CA THR A 86 -26.89 7.84 -27.66
C THR A 86 -25.44 7.39 -27.50
N GLU A 87 -24.56 8.27 -27.04
CA GLU A 87 -23.14 7.93 -26.86
C GLU A 87 -22.94 6.98 -25.67
N TRP A 88 -23.69 7.13 -24.59
CA TRP A 88 -23.63 6.23 -23.44
C TRP A 88 -23.97 4.80 -23.86
N ARG A 89 -25.02 4.58 -24.67
CA ARG A 89 -25.35 3.26 -25.20
C ARG A 89 -24.21 2.67 -26.04
N ALA A 90 -23.54 3.47 -26.85
CA ALA A 90 -22.38 3.02 -27.63
C ALA A 90 -21.19 2.66 -26.73
N TYR A 91 -20.91 3.50 -25.72
CA TYR A 91 -19.86 3.25 -24.73
C TYR A 91 -20.15 1.98 -23.90
N GLU A 92 -21.38 1.81 -23.43
CA GLU A 92 -21.84 0.64 -22.69
C GLU A 92 -21.70 -0.64 -23.52
N ALA A 93 -22.12 -0.62 -24.80
CA ALA A 93 -21.94 -1.76 -25.70
C ALA A 93 -20.45 -2.12 -25.91
N ALA A 94 -19.58 -1.12 -26.07
CA ALA A 94 -18.14 -1.33 -26.19
C ALA A 94 -17.51 -1.83 -24.86
N PHE A 95 -18.00 -1.35 -23.72
CA PHE A 95 -17.59 -1.83 -22.40
C PHE A 95 -18.00 -3.28 -22.18
N VAL A 96 -19.26 -3.64 -22.46
CA VAL A 96 -19.76 -5.02 -22.39
C VAL A 96 -18.92 -5.95 -23.26
N THR A 97 -18.60 -5.52 -24.48
CA THR A 97 -17.77 -6.31 -25.40
C THR A 97 -16.37 -6.55 -24.84
N ARG A 98 -15.72 -5.51 -24.32
CA ARG A 98 -14.39 -5.64 -23.66
C ARG A 98 -14.47 -6.50 -22.41
N LEU A 99 -15.47 -6.29 -21.56
CA LEU A 99 -15.66 -7.07 -20.34
C LEU A 99 -15.82 -8.55 -20.66
N ARG A 100 -16.65 -8.90 -21.65
CA ARG A 100 -16.80 -10.28 -22.15
C ARG A 100 -15.48 -10.86 -22.66
N SER A 101 -14.67 -10.07 -23.36
CA SER A 101 -13.36 -10.55 -23.87
C SER A 101 -12.31 -10.78 -22.77
N LEU A 102 -12.43 -10.10 -21.63
CA LEU A 102 -11.52 -10.23 -20.49
C LEU A 102 -11.96 -11.31 -19.51
N THR A 103 -13.24 -11.67 -19.51
CA THR A 103 -13.77 -12.73 -18.66
C THR A 103 -13.27 -14.08 -19.13
N LYS A 104 -12.69 -14.82 -18.20
CA LYS A 104 -12.19 -16.16 -18.47
C LYS A 104 -13.38 -17.08 -18.69
N ASP A 105 -13.38 -17.76 -19.83
CA ASP A 105 -14.30 -18.86 -20.08
C ASP A 105 -13.90 -20.11 -19.28
N TRP A 106 -14.78 -21.12 -19.33
CA TRP A 106 -14.55 -22.40 -18.65
C TRP A 106 -13.21 -23.02 -19.03
N CYS A 107 -12.85 -23.03 -20.31
CA CYS A 107 -11.65 -23.66 -20.82
C CYS A 107 -10.37 -23.01 -20.26
N ASN A 108 -10.33 -21.67 -20.23
CA ASN A 108 -9.21 -20.92 -19.66
C ASN A 108 -9.08 -21.17 -18.15
N LEU A 109 -10.20 -21.15 -17.41
CA LEU A 109 -10.19 -21.46 -15.98
C LEU A 109 -9.75 -22.91 -15.71
N ALA A 110 -10.23 -23.86 -16.51
CA ALA A 110 -9.85 -25.27 -16.41
C ALA A 110 -8.35 -25.49 -16.67
N HIS A 111 -7.77 -24.75 -17.63
CA HIS A 111 -6.34 -24.77 -17.90
C HIS A 111 -5.53 -24.20 -16.71
N GLU A 112 -5.91 -23.03 -16.19
CA GLU A 112 -5.24 -22.40 -15.05
C GLU A 112 -5.30 -23.26 -13.78
N VAL A 113 -6.50 -23.75 -13.43
CA VAL A 113 -6.69 -24.67 -12.31
C VAL A 113 -5.81 -25.91 -12.50
N THR A 114 -5.79 -26.48 -13.71
CA THR A 114 -4.96 -27.65 -14.00
C THR A 114 -3.48 -27.39 -13.80
N MET A 115 -2.98 -26.26 -14.30
CA MET A 115 -1.59 -25.85 -14.14
C MET A 115 -1.21 -25.69 -12.66
N LEU A 116 -2.03 -24.98 -11.88
CA LEU A 116 -1.80 -24.76 -10.45
C LEU A 116 -1.80 -26.06 -9.65
N PHE A 117 -2.77 -26.93 -9.89
CA PHE A 117 -2.83 -28.22 -9.21
C PHE A 117 -1.71 -29.18 -9.63
N ASN A 118 -1.29 -29.20 -10.90
CA ASN A 118 -0.13 -30.00 -11.32
C ASN A 118 1.16 -29.52 -10.64
N HIS A 119 1.35 -28.20 -10.52
CA HIS A 119 2.49 -27.65 -9.80
C HIS A 119 2.45 -27.99 -8.30
N ALA A 120 1.28 -27.88 -7.67
CA ALA A 120 1.08 -28.29 -6.29
C ALA A 120 1.37 -29.79 -6.10
N VAL A 121 0.87 -30.67 -6.99
CA VAL A 121 1.18 -32.11 -6.94
C VAL A 121 2.69 -32.35 -7.04
N ALA A 122 3.39 -31.69 -7.96
CA ALA A 122 4.83 -31.86 -8.11
C ALA A 122 5.61 -31.53 -6.82
N LYS A 123 5.19 -30.50 -6.07
CA LYS A 123 5.81 -30.16 -4.78
C LYS A 123 5.43 -31.13 -3.66
N LEU A 124 4.16 -31.55 -3.62
CA LEU A 124 3.66 -32.49 -2.62
C LEU A 124 4.15 -33.93 -2.84
N HIS A 125 4.71 -34.24 -4.02
CA HIS A 125 5.18 -35.59 -4.35
C HIS A 125 6.27 -36.12 -3.40
N HIS A 126 7.03 -35.22 -2.78
CA HIS A 126 8.05 -35.55 -1.79
C HIS A 126 7.49 -35.76 -0.37
N GLU A 127 6.22 -35.41 -0.12
CA GLU A 127 5.55 -35.69 1.16
C GLU A 127 5.20 -37.19 1.24
N VAL A 128 5.50 -37.84 2.36
CA VAL A 128 5.27 -39.29 2.56
C VAL A 128 3.77 -39.59 2.64
N GLY A 129 3.33 -40.70 2.04
CA GLY A 129 1.97 -41.26 2.22
C GLY A 129 1.07 -41.15 0.99
N THR A 130 -0.23 -40.88 1.22
CA THR A 130 -1.27 -40.87 0.17
C THR A 130 -1.05 -39.82 -0.92
N LEU A 131 -0.32 -38.75 -0.61
CA LEU A 131 0.03 -37.68 -1.56
C LEU A 131 0.98 -38.14 -2.67
N ALA A 132 1.85 -39.12 -2.39
CA ALA A 132 2.75 -39.69 -3.40
C ALA A 132 2.00 -40.47 -4.51
N LEU A 133 0.72 -40.82 -4.28
CA LEU A 133 -0.13 -41.49 -5.27
C LEU A 133 -0.81 -40.52 -6.25
N LEU A 134 -0.75 -39.21 -5.99
CA LEU A 134 -1.32 -38.21 -6.87
C LEU A 134 -0.51 -38.13 -8.18
N LYS A 135 -1.23 -38.07 -9.29
CA LYS A 135 -0.67 -37.89 -10.63
C LYS A 135 -1.13 -36.57 -11.22
N GLU A 136 -0.32 -36.05 -12.13
CA GLU A 136 -0.72 -34.93 -12.98
C GLU A 136 -1.95 -35.29 -13.81
N ILE A 137 -2.82 -34.30 -13.98
CA ILE A 137 -4.06 -34.42 -14.75
C ILE A 137 -3.98 -33.41 -15.89
N GLY A 138 -4.32 -33.87 -17.10
CA GLY A 138 -4.41 -33.00 -18.28
C GLY A 138 -5.67 -32.15 -18.26
N SER A 139 -5.61 -30.94 -18.83
CA SER A 139 -6.73 -29.99 -18.84
C SER A 139 -7.96 -30.54 -19.58
N GLN A 140 -7.78 -31.48 -20.50
CA GLN A 140 -8.86 -32.17 -21.24
C GLN A 140 -9.88 -32.84 -20.29
N GLN A 141 -9.45 -33.33 -19.12
CA GLN A 141 -10.34 -34.00 -18.16
C GLN A 141 -11.27 -33.04 -17.40
N VAL A 142 -10.94 -31.76 -17.38
CA VAL A 142 -11.68 -30.71 -16.66
C VAL A 142 -12.15 -29.57 -17.57
N GLY A 143 -11.78 -29.61 -18.85
CA GLY A 143 -12.04 -28.58 -19.84
C GLY A 143 -13.47 -28.54 -20.36
N MET A 144 -14.29 -29.55 -20.07
CA MET A 144 -15.70 -29.59 -20.48
C MET A 144 -16.60 -29.02 -19.38
N PRO A 145 -17.50 -28.05 -19.71
CA PRO A 145 -18.56 -27.62 -18.81
C PRO A 145 -19.46 -28.77 -18.35
N PRO A 146 -20.19 -28.63 -17.22
CA PRO A 146 -20.95 -29.72 -16.61
C PRO A 146 -21.95 -30.36 -17.58
N ASP A 147 -22.67 -29.56 -18.37
CA ASP A 147 -23.68 -30.08 -19.30
C ASP A 147 -23.05 -30.90 -20.44
N GLN A 148 -21.99 -30.36 -21.08
CA GLN A 148 -21.28 -31.08 -22.14
C GLN A 148 -20.59 -32.35 -21.64
N ARG A 149 -20.14 -32.34 -20.39
CA ARG A 149 -19.49 -33.48 -19.76
C ARG A 149 -20.47 -34.63 -19.52
N ARG A 150 -21.70 -34.32 -19.09
CA ARG A 150 -22.78 -35.31 -18.93
C ARG A 150 -23.16 -35.91 -20.29
N ASP A 151 -23.28 -35.09 -21.32
CA ASP A 151 -23.57 -35.55 -22.68
C ASP A 151 -22.47 -36.47 -23.23
N ALA A 152 -21.21 -36.23 -22.86
CA ALA A 152 -20.07 -37.06 -23.22
C ALA A 152 -19.90 -38.32 -22.33
N GLY A 153 -20.76 -38.52 -21.32
CA GLY A 153 -20.65 -39.63 -20.37
C GLY A 153 -19.44 -39.55 -19.43
N MET A 154 -18.81 -38.38 -19.30
CA MET A 154 -17.61 -38.17 -18.47
C MET A 154 -17.97 -37.78 -17.03
N LEU A 155 -18.78 -38.57 -16.35
CA LEU A 155 -19.34 -38.21 -15.04
C LEU A 155 -18.26 -38.02 -13.97
N CYS A 156 -18.39 -36.95 -13.16
CA CYS A 156 -17.59 -36.76 -11.96
C CYS A 156 -17.91 -37.85 -10.92
N ILE A 157 -16.98 -38.14 -9.99
CA ILE A 157 -17.19 -39.11 -8.91
C ILE A 157 -18.50 -38.88 -8.12
N THR A 158 -18.96 -37.64 -8.00
CA THR A 158 -20.23 -37.29 -7.33
C THR A 158 -21.48 -37.49 -8.19
N GLU A 159 -21.32 -37.65 -9.50
CA GLU A 159 -22.41 -37.81 -10.49
C GLU A 159 -22.58 -39.27 -10.94
N GLN A 160 -21.59 -40.13 -10.68
CA GLN A 160 -21.59 -41.55 -11.04
C GLN A 160 -22.65 -42.35 -10.27
N THR A 161 -23.24 -43.37 -10.90
CA THR A 161 -24.20 -44.29 -10.27
C THR A 161 -23.54 -45.22 -9.25
N ASP A 162 -24.34 -45.94 -8.47
CA ASP A 162 -23.80 -46.88 -7.48
C ASP A 162 -23.05 -48.04 -8.18
N GLU A 163 -23.57 -48.51 -9.32
CA GLU A 163 -22.93 -49.54 -10.14
C GLU A 163 -21.56 -49.09 -10.68
N GLU A 164 -21.46 -47.84 -11.15
CA GLU A 164 -20.20 -47.27 -11.63
C GLU A 164 -19.17 -47.16 -10.50
N TRP A 165 -19.61 -46.78 -9.29
CA TRP A 165 -18.73 -46.76 -8.11
C TRP A 165 -18.22 -48.16 -7.76
N GLU A 166 -19.11 -49.15 -7.75
CA GLU A 166 -18.77 -50.57 -7.51
C GLU A 166 -17.68 -51.03 -8.47
N GLU A 167 -17.86 -50.77 -9.77
CA GLU A 167 -16.94 -51.21 -10.82
C GLU A 167 -15.59 -50.47 -10.76
N GLN A 168 -15.62 -49.15 -10.63
CA GLN A 168 -14.43 -48.31 -10.79
C GLN A 168 -13.54 -48.31 -9.54
N TYR A 169 -14.12 -48.37 -8.34
CA TYR A 169 -13.40 -48.09 -7.09
C TYR A 169 -13.22 -49.29 -6.16
N PHE A 170 -13.93 -50.39 -6.37
CA PHE A 170 -13.78 -51.61 -5.57
C PHE A 170 -13.09 -52.73 -6.37
N HIS A 171 -12.37 -53.62 -5.69
CA HIS A 171 -11.73 -54.77 -6.33
C HIS A 171 -12.77 -55.80 -6.81
N LEU A 172 -12.59 -56.31 -8.03
CA LEU A 172 -13.49 -57.26 -8.68
C LEU A 172 -13.68 -58.52 -7.82
N GLY A 173 -14.92 -59.02 -7.75
CA GLY A 173 -15.30 -60.19 -6.96
C GLY A 173 -15.57 -59.89 -5.49
N TRP A 174 -14.93 -58.90 -4.88
CA TRP A 174 -15.15 -58.57 -3.46
C TRP A 174 -16.57 -58.04 -3.21
N TRP A 175 -17.05 -57.10 -4.02
CA TRP A 175 -18.40 -56.55 -3.84
C TRP A 175 -19.48 -57.60 -4.11
N SER A 176 -19.26 -58.48 -5.09
CA SER A 176 -20.11 -59.65 -5.34
C SER A 176 -20.09 -60.63 -4.17
N ASP A 177 -18.94 -60.84 -3.53
CA ASP A 177 -18.79 -61.71 -2.35
C ASP A 177 -19.38 -61.08 -1.09
N VAL A 178 -19.33 -59.76 -0.93
CA VAL A 178 -20.03 -59.04 0.13
C VAL A 178 -21.53 -59.09 -0.10
N LYS A 179 -22.02 -58.74 -1.31
CA LYS A 179 -23.44 -58.91 -1.67
C LYS A 179 -23.90 -60.35 -1.40
N ARG A 180 -23.10 -61.36 -1.74
CA ARG A 180 -23.40 -62.79 -1.52
C ARG A 180 -23.37 -63.19 -0.05
N LYS A 181 -22.38 -62.76 0.74
CA LYS A 181 -22.30 -63.02 2.19
C LYS A 181 -23.42 -62.32 2.95
N THR A 182 -23.74 -61.08 2.57
CA THR A 182 -24.89 -60.35 3.11
C THR A 182 -26.20 -61.04 2.72
N PHE A 183 -26.37 -61.48 1.46
CA PHE A 183 -27.53 -62.28 1.02
C PHE A 183 -27.64 -63.64 1.71
N ALA A 184 -26.52 -64.31 1.98
CA ALA A 184 -26.50 -65.58 2.70
C ALA A 184 -26.97 -65.40 4.16
N LEU A 185 -26.54 -64.31 4.82
CA LEU A 185 -27.04 -63.94 6.14
C LEU A 185 -28.54 -63.61 6.13
N PHE A 186 -29.07 -63.02 5.05
CA PHE A 186 -30.52 -62.81 4.86
C PHE A 186 -31.33 -64.11 4.71
N GLN A 187 -30.73 -65.21 4.26
CA GLN A 187 -31.42 -66.50 4.11
C GLN A 187 -31.41 -67.35 5.38
N THR A 188 -30.43 -67.14 6.28
CA THR A 188 -30.29 -67.93 7.51
C THR A 188 -31.03 -67.36 8.73
N GLU A 189 -31.35 -66.06 8.74
CA GLU A 189 -32.09 -65.44 9.85
C GLU A 189 -33.39 -64.81 9.33
N GLY A 190 -34.51 -65.51 9.59
CA GLY A 190 -35.83 -64.94 9.40
C GLY A 190 -36.00 -63.71 10.30
N GLY A 191 -35.94 -62.52 9.70
CA GLY A 191 -36.59 -61.32 10.22
C GLY A 191 -35.87 -60.57 11.33
N ALA A 192 -34.78 -59.88 11.01
CA ALA A 192 -34.48 -58.54 11.53
C ALA A 192 -33.49 -57.84 10.58
N ASP A 193 -33.82 -56.64 10.11
CA ASP A 193 -32.89 -55.76 9.38
C ASP A 193 -31.80 -55.30 10.36
N THR A 194 -30.81 -56.16 10.61
CA THR A 194 -29.70 -55.85 11.50
C THR A 194 -29.01 -54.58 10.98
N GLY A 195 -28.70 -53.62 11.85
CA GLY A 195 -28.18 -52.29 11.46
C GLY A 195 -26.96 -52.33 10.53
N ARG A 196 -26.24 -53.46 10.50
CA ARG A 196 -25.12 -53.74 9.59
C ARG A 196 -25.54 -53.83 8.11
N ASN A 197 -26.71 -54.38 7.80
CA ASN A 197 -27.21 -54.54 6.43
C ASN A 197 -27.65 -53.20 5.83
N ARG A 198 -28.29 -52.35 6.63
CA ARG A 198 -28.61 -50.96 6.25
C ARG A 198 -27.34 -50.11 6.06
N SER A 199 -26.28 -50.37 6.84
CA SER A 199 -24.99 -49.69 6.70
C SER A 199 -24.31 -50.00 5.36
N LEU A 200 -24.37 -51.25 4.88
CA LEU A 200 -23.78 -51.68 3.60
C LEU A 200 -24.51 -51.14 2.37
N ARG A 201 -25.86 -51.21 2.33
CA ARG A 201 -26.64 -50.68 1.19
C ARG A 201 -26.50 -49.17 1.02
N ASN A 202 -26.21 -48.45 2.11
CA ASN A 202 -26.02 -47.00 2.09
C ASN A 202 -24.54 -46.59 2.03
N LEU A 203 -23.60 -47.53 1.88
CA LEU A 203 -22.17 -47.21 1.94
C LEU A 203 -21.75 -46.28 0.81
N ILE A 204 -22.02 -46.65 -0.46
CA ILE A 204 -21.68 -45.83 -1.63
C ILE A 204 -22.40 -44.47 -1.59
N PRO A 205 -23.73 -44.40 -1.32
CA PRO A 205 -24.39 -43.11 -1.12
C PRO A 205 -23.75 -42.23 -0.04
N ARG A 206 -23.35 -42.80 1.10
CA ARG A 206 -22.68 -42.06 2.20
C ARG A 206 -21.29 -41.59 1.80
N MET A 207 -20.52 -42.42 1.09
CA MET A 207 -19.21 -42.02 0.55
C MET A 207 -19.37 -40.88 -0.45
N ARG A 208 -20.28 -41.00 -1.41
CA ARG A 208 -20.59 -39.95 -2.39
C ARG A 208 -21.01 -38.65 -1.69
N GLN A 209 -21.84 -38.75 -0.63
CA GLN A 209 -22.22 -37.59 0.18
C GLN A 209 -21.02 -36.93 0.88
N ALA A 210 -20.12 -37.70 1.47
CA ALA A 210 -18.90 -37.19 2.11
C ALA A 210 -17.99 -36.48 1.09
N VAL A 211 -17.83 -37.06 -0.09
CA VAL A 211 -17.09 -36.43 -1.21
C VAL A 211 -17.75 -35.13 -1.62
N SER A 212 -19.06 -35.14 -1.93
CA SER A 212 -19.80 -33.95 -2.33
C SER A 212 -19.68 -32.83 -1.30
N ALA A 213 -19.81 -33.14 0.00
CA ALA A 213 -19.68 -32.17 1.07
C ALA A 213 -18.27 -31.55 1.13
N GLY A 214 -17.22 -32.36 1.02
CA GLY A 214 -15.84 -31.88 1.00
C GLY A 214 -15.54 -30.99 -0.20
N LEU A 215 -15.96 -31.41 -1.39
CA LEU A 215 -15.78 -30.64 -2.62
C LEU A 215 -16.54 -29.31 -2.58
N GLN A 216 -17.79 -29.31 -2.10
CA GLN A 216 -18.59 -28.09 -1.95
C GLN A 216 -18.01 -27.13 -0.90
N SER A 217 -17.53 -27.67 0.23
CA SER A 217 -16.88 -26.87 1.28
C SER A 217 -15.67 -26.13 0.70
N TYR A 218 -14.80 -26.85 0.00
CA TYR A 218 -13.61 -26.25 -0.60
C TYR A 218 -13.94 -25.31 -1.78
N GLY A 219 -14.91 -25.65 -2.62
CA GLY A 219 -15.40 -24.76 -3.67
C GLY A 219 -15.94 -23.44 -3.10
N THR A 220 -16.64 -23.49 -1.96
CA THR A 220 -17.10 -22.30 -1.24
C THR A 220 -15.93 -21.45 -0.75
N GLU A 221 -14.88 -22.07 -0.22
CA GLU A 221 -13.66 -21.37 0.20
C GLU A 221 -12.98 -20.67 -0.96
N VAL A 222 -12.80 -21.34 -2.09
CA VAL A 222 -12.22 -20.74 -3.32
C VAL A 222 -13.06 -19.56 -3.79
N ARG A 223 -14.40 -19.69 -3.77
CA ARG A 223 -15.30 -18.58 -4.12
C ARG A 223 -15.15 -17.39 -3.17
N GLN A 224 -15.05 -17.63 -1.87
CA GLN A 224 -14.85 -16.58 -0.87
C GLN A 224 -13.51 -15.86 -1.03
N ARG A 225 -12.44 -16.61 -1.36
CA ARG A 225 -11.11 -16.03 -1.67
C ARG A 225 -11.13 -15.24 -2.98
N GLY A 226 -11.96 -15.63 -3.95
CA GLY A 226 -12.11 -14.95 -5.24
C GLY A 226 -10.95 -15.19 -6.23
N ALA A 227 -10.01 -16.06 -5.87
CA ALA A 227 -8.87 -16.48 -6.67
C ALA A 227 -8.37 -17.86 -6.20
N LEU A 228 -7.66 -18.55 -7.07
CA LEU A 228 -6.93 -19.77 -6.76
C LEU A 228 -5.44 -19.53 -6.99
N ASP A 229 -4.64 -19.80 -5.97
CA ASP A 229 -3.18 -19.82 -6.06
C ASP A 229 -2.65 -21.22 -5.73
N GLU A 230 -1.34 -21.38 -5.86
CA GLU A 230 -0.68 -22.67 -5.65
C GLU A 230 -0.81 -23.19 -4.21
N ALA A 231 -0.73 -22.29 -3.21
CA ALA A 231 -0.86 -22.65 -1.81
C ALA A 231 -2.28 -23.16 -1.51
N THR A 232 -3.28 -22.44 -2.00
CA THR A 232 -4.69 -22.83 -1.91
C THR A 232 -4.90 -24.18 -2.57
N ALA A 233 -4.36 -24.40 -3.78
CA ALA A 233 -4.45 -25.69 -4.48
C ALA A 233 -3.80 -26.84 -3.69
N ALA A 234 -2.62 -26.60 -3.10
CA ALA A 234 -1.95 -27.58 -2.23
C ALA A 234 -2.80 -27.91 -0.98
N ASP A 235 -3.42 -26.92 -0.36
CA ASP A 235 -4.32 -27.12 0.77
C ASP A 235 -5.58 -27.89 0.37
N GLY A 236 -6.11 -27.66 -0.82
CA GLY A 236 -7.20 -28.45 -1.40
C GLY A 236 -6.82 -29.91 -1.57
N LEU A 237 -5.62 -30.18 -2.11
CA LEU A 237 -5.08 -31.54 -2.23
C LEU A 237 -4.97 -32.22 -0.87
N ARG A 238 -4.38 -31.53 0.12
CA ARG A 238 -4.30 -32.04 1.50
C ARG A 238 -5.68 -32.28 2.11
N HIS A 239 -6.65 -31.40 1.87
CA HIS A 239 -8.02 -31.56 2.37
C HIS A 239 -8.68 -32.81 1.79
N ILE A 240 -8.64 -33.01 0.46
CA ILE A 240 -9.27 -34.19 -0.14
C ILE A 240 -8.57 -35.49 0.28
N THR A 241 -7.25 -35.50 0.43
CA THR A 241 -6.51 -36.72 0.81
C THR A 241 -6.55 -36.99 2.32
N GLY A 242 -6.45 -35.96 3.13
CA GLY A 242 -6.29 -36.04 4.58
C GLY A 242 -7.59 -35.96 5.37
N VAL A 243 -8.62 -35.32 4.80
CA VAL A 243 -9.93 -35.22 5.44
C VAL A 243 -10.91 -36.15 4.73
N VAL A 244 -11.21 -35.90 3.46
CA VAL A 244 -12.28 -36.63 2.75
C VAL A 244 -11.94 -38.10 2.57
N PHE A 245 -10.78 -38.41 2.00
CA PHE A 245 -10.38 -39.79 1.73
C PHE A 245 -10.11 -40.59 3.01
N GLN A 246 -9.43 -39.99 4.00
CA GLN A 246 -9.22 -40.65 5.29
C GLN A 246 -10.52 -40.86 6.07
N ASP A 247 -11.47 -39.93 6.02
CA ASP A 247 -12.80 -40.11 6.62
C ASP A 247 -13.53 -41.30 6.00
N ILE A 248 -13.49 -41.43 4.67
CA ILE A 248 -14.04 -42.58 3.96
C ILE A 248 -13.37 -43.88 4.44
N GLU A 249 -12.03 -43.95 4.46
CA GLU A 249 -11.32 -45.16 4.86
C GLU A 249 -11.53 -45.53 6.35
N ALA A 250 -11.34 -44.57 7.25
CA ALA A 250 -11.37 -44.80 8.68
C ALA A 250 -12.80 -44.95 9.22
N ARG A 251 -13.75 -44.12 8.77
CA ARG A 251 -15.11 -44.11 9.33
C ARG A 251 -16.09 -44.99 8.58
N LEU A 252 -15.96 -45.12 7.26
CA LEU A 252 -16.95 -45.85 6.46
C LEU A 252 -16.51 -47.27 6.12
N LEU A 253 -15.21 -47.51 5.94
CA LEU A 253 -14.71 -48.79 5.45
C LEU A 253 -14.10 -49.68 6.54
N GLN A 254 -13.55 -49.11 7.62
CA GLN A 254 -12.95 -49.88 8.71
C GLN A 254 -13.94 -50.85 9.36
N GLU A 255 -15.19 -50.43 9.57
CA GLU A 255 -16.26 -51.27 10.16
C GLU A 255 -16.62 -52.49 9.31
N LEU A 256 -16.32 -52.43 8.01
CA LEU A 256 -16.76 -53.38 7.00
C LEU A 256 -15.59 -54.15 6.37
N SER A 257 -14.35 -53.86 6.80
CA SER A 257 -13.12 -54.47 6.27
C SER A 257 -13.03 -54.39 4.73
N VAL A 258 -13.42 -53.24 4.18
CA VAL A 258 -13.44 -53.00 2.73
C VAL A 258 -12.16 -52.29 2.30
N THR A 259 -11.61 -52.69 1.16
CA THR A 259 -10.45 -52.03 0.56
C THR A 259 -10.81 -51.39 -0.78
N LEU A 260 -10.54 -50.10 -0.93
CA LEU A 260 -10.70 -49.38 -2.19
C LEU A 260 -9.48 -49.55 -3.09
N LYS A 261 -9.70 -49.41 -4.39
CA LYS A 261 -8.67 -49.11 -5.39
C LYS A 261 -8.16 -47.69 -5.16
N ARG A 262 -7.29 -47.50 -4.16
CA ARG A 262 -6.84 -46.18 -3.67
C ARG A 262 -6.41 -45.22 -4.79
N PRO A 263 -5.58 -45.62 -5.76
CA PRO A 263 -5.15 -44.71 -6.83
C PRO A 263 -6.31 -44.18 -7.69
N GLN A 264 -7.31 -45.02 -7.98
CA GLN A 264 -8.47 -44.68 -8.79
C GLN A 264 -9.37 -43.68 -8.05
N VAL A 265 -9.64 -43.91 -6.77
CA VAL A 265 -10.46 -43.00 -5.95
C VAL A 265 -9.76 -41.65 -5.79
N LEU A 266 -8.46 -41.64 -5.49
CA LEU A 266 -7.69 -40.39 -5.36
C LEU A 266 -7.63 -39.60 -6.67
N HIS A 267 -7.47 -40.29 -7.81
CA HIS A 267 -7.53 -39.65 -9.12
C HIS A 267 -8.90 -39.01 -9.37
N ALA A 268 -9.99 -39.74 -9.11
CA ALA A 268 -11.35 -39.24 -9.29
C ALA A 268 -11.70 -38.08 -8.33
N LEU A 269 -11.23 -38.12 -7.08
CA LEU A 269 -11.32 -37.01 -6.13
C LEU A 269 -10.55 -35.79 -6.60
N HIS A 270 -9.36 -35.98 -7.17
CA HIS A 270 -8.53 -34.90 -7.69
C HIS A 270 -9.18 -34.25 -8.92
N VAL A 271 -9.79 -35.03 -9.82
CA VAL A 271 -10.62 -34.49 -10.91
C VAL A 271 -11.80 -33.71 -10.35
N GLY A 272 -12.55 -34.29 -9.40
CA GLY A 272 -13.70 -33.63 -8.76
C GLY A 272 -13.35 -32.32 -8.05
N LEU A 273 -12.19 -32.26 -7.39
CA LEU A 273 -11.68 -31.05 -6.74
C LEU A 273 -11.41 -29.93 -7.75
N ARG A 274 -10.72 -30.25 -8.85
CA ARG A 274 -10.45 -29.28 -9.91
C ARG A 274 -11.75 -28.75 -10.52
N LEU A 275 -12.71 -29.63 -10.77
CA LEU A 275 -14.02 -29.25 -11.29
C LEU A 275 -14.75 -28.29 -10.34
N ALA A 276 -14.77 -28.59 -9.04
CA ALA A 276 -15.34 -27.70 -8.03
C ALA A 276 -14.65 -26.34 -8.00
N CYS A 277 -13.33 -26.28 -8.18
CA CYS A 277 -12.60 -25.01 -8.31
C CYS A 277 -12.99 -24.23 -9.56
N VAL A 278 -13.09 -24.90 -10.72
CA VAL A 278 -13.49 -24.24 -11.97
C VAL A 278 -14.89 -23.67 -11.82
N GLU A 279 -15.85 -24.42 -11.28
CA GLU A 279 -17.22 -23.94 -11.02
C GLU A 279 -17.24 -22.75 -10.07
N ALA A 280 -16.47 -22.81 -8.98
CA ALA A 280 -16.34 -21.71 -8.05
C ALA A 280 -15.77 -20.45 -8.72
N LEU A 281 -14.73 -20.59 -9.54
CA LEU A 281 -14.10 -19.48 -10.25
C LEU A 281 -15.00 -18.91 -11.37
N VAL A 282 -15.79 -19.75 -12.06
CA VAL A 282 -16.82 -19.28 -13.00
C VAL A 282 -17.84 -18.40 -12.29
N ALA A 283 -18.30 -18.81 -11.10
CA ALA A 283 -19.21 -18.00 -10.29
C ALA A 283 -18.54 -16.68 -9.85
N VAL A 284 -17.26 -16.70 -9.47
CA VAL A 284 -16.49 -15.49 -9.16
C VAL A 284 -16.39 -14.55 -10.35
N GLU A 285 -16.13 -15.07 -11.56
CA GLU A 285 -16.07 -14.27 -12.77
C GLU A 285 -17.42 -13.66 -13.12
N ALA A 286 -18.53 -14.40 -12.94
CA ALA A 286 -19.89 -13.86 -13.08
C ALA A 286 -20.18 -12.75 -12.06
N ASP A 287 -19.80 -12.95 -10.79
CA ASP A 287 -19.95 -11.95 -9.73
C ASP A 287 -19.13 -10.67 -10.04
N LYS A 288 -17.89 -10.84 -10.56
CA LYS A 288 -17.04 -9.72 -11.01
C LYS A 288 -17.68 -8.97 -12.18
N GLN A 289 -18.22 -9.67 -13.17
CA GLN A 289 -18.92 -9.05 -14.30
C GLN A 289 -20.15 -8.26 -13.84
N ALA A 290 -20.99 -8.88 -13.00
CA ALA A 290 -22.20 -8.24 -12.47
C ALA A 290 -21.85 -6.98 -11.67
N LYS A 291 -20.81 -7.05 -10.84
CA LYS A 291 -20.30 -5.90 -10.10
C LYS A 291 -19.76 -4.80 -11.02
N ALA A 292 -18.95 -5.16 -12.02
CA ALA A 292 -18.42 -4.19 -12.98
C ALA A 292 -19.55 -3.48 -13.76
N MET A 293 -20.63 -4.20 -14.06
CA MET A 293 -21.83 -3.62 -14.68
C MET A 293 -22.59 -2.69 -13.73
N ALA A 294 -22.79 -3.12 -12.48
CA ALA A 294 -23.44 -2.28 -11.48
C ALA A 294 -22.65 -0.99 -11.20
N ASP A 295 -21.32 -1.10 -11.12
CA ASP A 295 -20.42 0.06 -10.95
C ASP A 295 -20.52 1.01 -12.16
N LEU A 296 -20.54 0.49 -13.40
CA LEU A 296 -20.73 1.31 -14.60
C LEU A 296 -22.08 2.04 -14.60
N LEU A 297 -23.17 1.35 -14.25
CA LEU A 297 -24.52 1.93 -14.21
C LEU A 297 -24.65 2.98 -13.10
N ALA A 298 -24.02 2.77 -11.95
CA ALA A 298 -23.97 3.77 -10.88
C ALA A 298 -23.23 5.04 -11.30
N GLU A 299 -22.20 4.90 -12.15
CA GLU A 299 -21.46 6.03 -12.71
C GLU A 299 -22.23 6.77 -13.80
N LYS A 300 -23.19 6.13 -14.50
CA LYS A 300 -24.02 6.76 -15.54
C LYS A 300 -24.62 8.07 -15.06
N THR A 301 -25.34 8.05 -13.94
CA THR A 301 -26.04 9.23 -13.40
C THR A 301 -25.06 10.36 -13.10
N ARG A 302 -23.87 10.06 -12.57
CA ARG A 302 -22.87 11.08 -12.26
C ARG A 302 -22.27 11.70 -13.51
N VAL A 303 -21.98 10.88 -14.53
CA VAL A 303 -21.46 11.37 -15.81
C VAL A 303 -22.54 12.17 -16.54
N GLU A 304 -23.80 11.73 -16.50
CA GLU A 304 -24.95 12.45 -17.07
C GLU A 304 -25.14 13.82 -16.42
N GLU A 305 -25.23 13.87 -15.08
CA GLU A 305 -25.34 15.12 -14.33
C GLU A 305 -24.21 16.08 -14.67
N HIS A 306 -22.98 15.57 -14.73
CA HIS A 306 -21.82 16.38 -15.08
C HIS A 306 -21.83 16.85 -16.54
N PHE A 307 -22.20 15.98 -17.47
CA PHE A 307 -22.35 16.32 -18.89
C PHE A 307 -23.39 17.42 -19.08
N LEU A 308 -24.54 17.30 -18.41
CA LEU A 308 -25.59 18.31 -18.44
C LEU A 308 -25.17 19.61 -17.74
N LEU A 309 -24.40 19.53 -16.64
CA LEU A 309 -23.79 20.70 -16.00
C LEU A 309 -22.84 21.44 -16.96
N ILE A 310 -21.97 20.72 -17.69
CA ILE A 310 -21.10 21.35 -18.70
C ILE A 310 -21.93 22.11 -19.73
N VAL A 311 -23.08 21.58 -20.15
CA VAL A 311 -23.93 22.27 -21.12
C VAL A 311 -24.66 23.46 -20.49
N LYS A 312 -25.20 23.29 -19.27
CA LYS A 312 -25.95 24.31 -18.54
C LYS A 312 -25.08 25.48 -18.11
N ASP A 313 -23.89 25.21 -17.60
CA ASP A 313 -22.97 26.21 -17.09
C ASP A 313 -22.22 26.93 -18.23
N ASN A 314 -22.49 26.59 -19.50
CA ASN A 314 -21.92 27.26 -20.67
C ASN A 314 -23.01 27.90 -21.56
N LYS A 315 -24.15 28.30 -20.96
CA LYS A 315 -25.26 28.97 -21.66
C LYS A 315 -24.92 30.39 -22.13
N GLY A 316 -24.00 31.09 -21.47
CA GLY A 316 -23.53 32.42 -21.84
C GLY A 316 -22.02 32.59 -21.75
N ASP A 317 -21.50 33.68 -22.32
CA ASP A 317 -20.06 33.96 -22.36
C ASP A 317 -19.47 34.27 -20.97
N VAL A 318 -20.29 34.79 -20.05
CA VAL A 318 -19.90 35.06 -18.65
C VAL A 318 -19.67 33.76 -17.89
N GLU A 319 -20.60 32.81 -17.99
CA GLU A 319 -20.49 31.51 -17.31
C GLU A 319 -19.38 30.68 -17.93
N ARG A 320 -19.25 30.68 -19.28
CA ARG A 320 -18.11 30.06 -19.99
C ARG A 320 -16.77 30.59 -19.49
N ALA A 321 -16.62 31.91 -19.41
CA ALA A 321 -15.40 32.55 -18.92
C ALA A 321 -15.08 32.18 -17.47
N THR A 322 -16.10 32.21 -16.59
CA THR A 322 -15.97 31.88 -15.17
C THR A 322 -15.55 30.43 -14.95
N ASN A 323 -16.17 29.50 -15.69
CA ASN A 323 -15.83 28.08 -15.63
C ASN A 323 -14.46 27.80 -16.20
N PHE A 324 -14.13 28.42 -17.34
CA PHE A 324 -12.80 28.29 -17.94
C PHE A 324 -11.71 28.77 -16.99
N ALA A 325 -11.88 29.94 -16.35
CA ALA A 325 -10.97 30.46 -15.33
C ALA A 325 -10.83 29.52 -14.14
N THR A 326 -11.95 28.97 -13.66
CA THR A 326 -11.95 28.04 -12.52
C THR A 326 -11.22 26.73 -12.85
N LEU A 327 -11.44 26.16 -14.03
CA LEU A 327 -10.75 24.94 -14.45
C LEU A 327 -9.25 25.18 -14.67
N TYR A 328 -8.89 26.31 -15.28
CA TYR A 328 -7.48 26.71 -15.43
C TYR A 328 -6.80 26.89 -14.07
N HIS A 329 -7.50 27.52 -13.11
CA HIS A 329 -7.02 27.66 -11.74
C HIS A 329 -6.74 26.31 -11.08
N HIS A 330 -7.61 25.31 -11.24
CA HIS A 330 -7.39 23.97 -10.72
C HIS A 330 -6.11 23.33 -11.29
N MET A 331 -5.90 23.46 -12.61
CA MET A 331 -4.69 22.96 -13.27
C MET A 331 -3.41 23.63 -12.75
N LEU A 332 -3.45 24.95 -12.55
CA LEU A 332 -2.33 25.71 -11.99
C LEU A 332 -2.13 25.44 -10.48
N ASN A 333 -3.20 25.20 -9.72
CA ASN A 333 -3.08 24.80 -8.33
C ASN A 333 -2.44 23.41 -8.20
N GLY A 334 -2.75 22.47 -9.09
CA GLY A 334 -2.08 21.16 -9.15
C GLY A 334 -0.59 21.27 -9.49
N TRP A 335 -0.22 22.18 -10.39
CA TRP A 335 1.19 22.53 -10.64
C TRP A 335 1.88 23.09 -9.39
N MET A 336 1.24 24.05 -8.72
CA MET A 336 1.74 24.66 -7.50
C MET A 336 1.95 23.60 -6.40
N ASP A 337 1.03 22.66 -6.25
CA ASP A 337 1.17 21.54 -5.31
C ASP A 337 2.40 20.68 -5.62
N HIS A 338 2.64 20.38 -6.91
CA HIS A 338 3.82 19.65 -7.34
C HIS A 338 5.13 20.40 -7.02
N GLU A 339 5.18 21.70 -7.29
CA GLU A 339 6.37 22.53 -7.02
C GLU A 339 6.65 22.65 -5.52
N VAL A 340 5.60 22.80 -4.71
CA VAL A 340 5.70 22.81 -3.24
C VAL A 340 6.25 21.48 -2.73
N MET A 341 5.73 20.36 -3.23
CA MET A 341 6.21 19.03 -2.86
C MET A 341 7.67 18.82 -3.27
N ARG A 342 8.07 19.29 -4.46
CA ARG A 342 9.46 19.24 -4.92
C ARG A 342 10.39 20.03 -3.99
N LEU A 343 10.03 21.27 -3.65
CA LEU A 343 10.82 22.09 -2.73
C LEU A 343 10.96 21.43 -1.34
N ALA A 344 9.89 20.85 -0.81
CA ALA A 344 9.94 20.11 0.45
C ALA A 344 10.80 18.83 0.34
N ALA A 345 10.73 18.12 -0.78
CA ALA A 345 11.55 16.94 -1.05
C ALA A 345 13.04 17.29 -1.17
N ASP A 346 13.39 18.47 -1.70
CA ASP A 346 14.78 18.94 -1.76
C ASP A 346 15.37 19.12 -0.35
N VAL A 347 14.60 19.66 0.60
CA VAL A 347 15.01 19.73 2.02
C VAL A 347 15.25 18.32 2.57
N ARG A 348 14.33 17.40 2.31
CA ARG A 348 14.47 15.98 2.72
C ARG A 348 15.74 15.37 2.16
N ASN A 349 16.00 15.56 0.87
CA ASN A 349 17.13 14.97 0.18
C ASN A 349 18.46 15.50 0.73
N GLN A 350 18.56 16.80 1.07
CA GLN A 350 19.74 17.35 1.74
C GLN A 350 19.98 16.75 3.12
N VAL A 351 18.92 16.49 3.90
CA VAL A 351 19.05 15.83 5.20
C VAL A 351 19.51 14.38 5.03
N LEU A 352 18.92 13.65 4.07
CA LEU A 352 19.28 12.26 3.80
C LEU A 352 20.67 12.10 3.15
N GLN A 353 21.25 13.15 2.56
CA GLN A 353 22.66 13.11 2.14
C GLN A 353 23.61 13.00 3.33
N GLU A 354 23.24 13.55 4.49
CA GLU A 354 24.04 13.51 5.72
C GLU A 354 23.61 12.42 6.70
N MET A 355 22.33 12.04 6.68
CA MET A 355 21.74 10.99 7.50
C MET A 355 20.97 10.01 6.60
N PRO A 356 21.67 9.24 5.74
CA PRO A 356 21.03 8.43 4.69
C PRO A 356 20.29 7.20 5.22
N ASN A 357 20.76 6.63 6.32
CA ASN A 357 20.23 5.42 6.93
C ASN A 357 20.53 5.40 8.44
N PRO A 358 19.93 4.48 9.21
CA PRO A 358 20.08 4.42 10.66
C PRO A 358 21.53 4.21 11.09
N GLN A 359 22.28 3.32 10.42
CA GLN A 359 23.70 3.12 10.68
C GLN A 359 24.51 4.42 10.61
N LYS A 360 24.47 5.13 9.48
CA LYS A 360 25.19 6.40 9.33
C LYS A 360 24.68 7.51 10.25
N SER A 361 23.41 7.44 10.62
CA SER A 361 22.80 8.38 11.56
C SER A 361 23.28 8.14 12.99
N SER A 362 23.35 6.88 13.42
CA SER A 362 23.93 6.46 14.70
C SER A 362 25.44 6.75 14.74
N ASP A 363 26.19 6.45 13.67
CA ASP A 363 27.61 6.80 13.53
C ASP A 363 27.80 8.31 13.75
N ARG A 364 26.98 9.14 13.09
CA ARG A 364 27.05 10.61 13.23
C ARG A 364 26.71 11.05 14.65
N ALA A 365 25.67 10.50 15.26
CA ALA A 365 25.27 10.83 16.61
C ALA A 365 26.39 10.48 17.62
N PHE A 366 27.03 9.32 17.46
CA PHE A 366 28.17 8.91 18.27
C PHE A 366 29.39 9.83 18.07
N GLN A 367 29.68 10.22 16.82
CA GLN A 367 30.77 11.17 16.53
C GLN A 367 30.52 12.55 17.15
N GLN A 368 29.31 13.09 17.04
CA GLN A 368 28.95 14.40 17.58
C GLN A 368 28.90 14.44 19.11
N SER A 369 28.66 13.30 19.76
CA SER A 369 28.63 13.17 21.21
C SER A 369 29.97 12.69 21.77
N PHE A 370 30.28 11.40 21.64
CA PHE A 370 31.46 10.75 22.23
C PHE A 370 32.78 11.21 21.62
N THR A 371 32.89 11.23 20.29
CA THR A 371 34.17 11.60 19.65
C THR A 371 34.49 13.08 19.84
N ALA A 372 33.48 13.94 19.73
CA ALA A 372 33.62 15.38 19.97
C ALA A 372 33.70 15.76 21.47
N LYS A 373 33.56 14.78 22.38
CA LYS A 373 33.59 14.99 23.84
C LYS A 373 32.55 15.99 24.32
N ASN A 374 31.37 16.00 23.70
CA ASN A 374 30.25 16.84 24.13
C ASN A 374 29.46 16.11 25.22
N TRP A 375 29.84 16.34 26.48
CA TRP A 375 29.28 15.60 27.62
C TRP A 375 27.76 15.72 27.73
N GLN A 376 27.21 16.91 27.46
CA GLN A 376 25.75 17.11 27.51
C GLN A 376 25.01 16.27 26.47
N ASP A 377 25.56 16.19 25.27
CA ASP A 377 25.01 15.36 24.19
C ASP A 377 25.19 13.87 24.49
N ILE A 378 26.30 13.46 25.13
CA ILE A 378 26.47 12.08 25.62
C ILE A 378 25.39 11.76 26.66
N LEU A 379 25.13 12.65 27.61
CA LEU A 379 24.09 12.43 28.63
C LEU A 379 22.71 12.23 27.99
N GLU A 380 22.36 13.04 26.98
CA GLU A 380 21.11 12.85 26.24
C GLU A 380 21.10 11.54 25.44
N TYR A 381 22.21 11.19 24.79
CA TYR A 381 22.38 9.93 24.04
C TYR A 381 22.11 8.72 24.92
N VAL A 382 22.73 8.65 26.09
CA VAL A 382 22.65 7.46 26.96
C VAL A 382 21.30 7.35 27.69
N LEU A 383 20.65 8.49 27.99
CA LEU A 383 19.31 8.49 28.58
C LEU A 383 18.23 8.07 27.58
N ASP A 384 18.31 8.56 26.33
CA ASP A 384 17.41 8.14 25.24
C ASP A 384 18.03 8.42 23.87
N GLU A 385 18.71 7.41 23.32
CA GLU A 385 19.36 7.49 22.01
C GLU A 385 18.40 7.87 20.88
N ASN A 386 17.15 7.42 20.91
CA ASN A 386 16.18 7.77 19.87
C ASN A 386 15.81 9.26 19.95
N ALA A 387 15.61 9.79 21.14
CA ALA A 387 15.31 11.21 21.33
C ALA A 387 16.51 12.08 20.93
N TYR A 388 17.73 11.70 21.32
CA TYR A 388 18.93 12.42 20.91
C TYR A 388 19.14 12.38 19.38
N LEU A 389 18.91 11.23 18.74
CA LEU A 389 18.96 11.12 17.28
C LEU A 389 17.89 12.01 16.61
N GLU A 390 16.69 12.09 17.18
CA GLU A 390 15.62 12.99 16.72
C GLU A 390 16.02 14.47 16.86
N LYS A 391 16.67 14.84 17.97
CA LYS A 391 17.22 16.19 18.19
C LYS A 391 18.21 16.57 17.08
N ILE A 392 19.19 15.71 16.79
CA ILE A 392 20.17 15.96 15.72
C ILE A 392 19.47 16.08 14.37
N PHE A 393 18.54 15.16 14.07
CA PHE A 393 17.76 15.20 12.85
C PHE A 393 16.99 16.52 12.70
N LEU A 394 16.29 16.96 13.75
CA LEU A 394 15.49 18.19 13.72
C LEU A 394 16.36 19.44 13.59
N LEU A 395 17.53 19.48 14.26
CA LEU A 395 18.52 20.55 14.06
C LEU A 395 18.93 20.64 12.59
N LEU A 396 19.32 19.51 12.02
CA LEU A 396 19.76 19.42 10.63
C LEU A 396 18.63 19.79 9.66
N PHE A 397 17.42 19.27 9.88
CA PHE A 397 16.25 19.55 9.06
C PHE A 397 15.94 21.05 9.05
N HIS A 398 15.96 21.71 10.21
CA HIS A 398 15.74 23.16 10.30
C HIS A 398 16.87 23.97 9.65
N GLN A 399 18.12 23.54 9.82
CA GLN A 399 19.29 24.16 9.18
C GLN A 399 19.19 24.14 7.65
N ARG A 400 18.80 22.98 7.07
CA ARG A 400 18.64 22.82 5.62
C ARG A 400 17.37 23.48 5.09
N LYS A 401 16.29 23.47 5.87
CA LYS A 401 15.01 24.12 5.55
C LYS A 401 15.17 25.64 5.33
N ARG A 402 15.88 26.34 6.22
CA ARG A 402 15.94 27.82 6.22
C ARG A 402 16.40 28.44 4.88
N PRO A 403 17.57 28.10 4.32
CA PRO A 403 18.04 28.70 3.06
C PRO A 403 17.16 28.29 1.86
N LEU A 404 16.70 27.03 1.81
CA LEU A 404 15.91 26.52 0.70
C LEU A 404 14.49 27.10 0.66
N VAL A 405 13.82 27.12 1.81
CA VAL A 405 12.41 27.55 1.88
C VAL A 405 12.31 29.07 1.81
N GLY A 406 13.23 29.82 2.43
CA GLY A 406 13.21 31.28 2.39
C GLY A 406 13.22 31.82 0.96
N ALA A 407 14.28 31.51 0.20
CA ALA A 407 14.41 31.98 -1.18
C ALA A 407 13.48 31.22 -2.16
N GLY A 408 13.29 29.92 -1.94
CA GLY A 408 12.47 29.06 -2.80
C GLY A 408 10.99 29.45 -2.79
N ARG A 409 10.42 29.74 -1.61
CA ARG A 409 9.02 30.17 -1.48
C ARG A 409 8.77 31.48 -2.22
N SER A 410 9.60 32.50 -1.99
CA SER A 410 9.45 33.80 -2.65
C SER A 410 9.62 33.70 -4.17
N ARG A 411 10.53 32.83 -4.64
CA ARG A 411 10.67 32.58 -6.09
C ARG A 411 9.44 31.87 -6.66
N LEU A 412 8.91 30.88 -5.96
CA LEU A 412 7.70 30.16 -6.38
C LEU A 412 6.49 31.10 -6.42
N GLU A 413 6.30 31.93 -5.39
CA GLU A 413 5.22 32.92 -5.35
C GLU A 413 5.29 33.88 -6.54
N LYS A 414 6.48 34.44 -6.83
CA LYS A 414 6.69 35.32 -7.98
C LYS A 414 6.34 34.62 -9.30
N ARG A 415 6.79 33.37 -9.49
CA ARG A 415 6.49 32.58 -10.70
C ARG A 415 4.99 32.30 -10.85
N VAL A 416 4.32 31.94 -9.76
CA VAL A 416 2.87 31.70 -9.76
C VAL A 416 2.14 32.97 -10.16
N ARG A 417 2.44 34.12 -9.52
CA ARG A 417 1.83 35.41 -9.85
C ARG A 417 2.09 35.81 -11.30
N ALA A 418 3.33 35.70 -11.77
CA ALA A 418 3.69 36.00 -13.16
C ALA A 418 2.89 35.13 -14.16
N THR A 419 2.74 33.83 -13.88
CA THR A 419 1.96 32.91 -14.72
C THR A 419 0.50 33.34 -14.82
N TYR A 420 -0.11 33.75 -13.72
CA TYR A 420 -1.48 34.25 -13.71
C TYR A 420 -1.63 35.62 -14.40
N CYS A 421 -0.67 36.54 -14.23
CA CYS A 421 -0.68 37.83 -14.94
C CYS A 421 -0.59 37.63 -16.46
N VAL A 422 0.30 36.73 -16.91
CA VAL A 422 0.41 36.37 -18.33
C VAL A 422 -0.90 35.79 -18.84
N LEU A 423 -1.59 34.94 -18.05
CA LEU A 423 -2.89 34.40 -18.43
C LEU A 423 -3.96 35.48 -18.62
N GLN A 424 -4.00 36.49 -17.74
CA GLN A 424 -4.88 37.64 -17.91
C GLN A 424 -4.53 38.44 -19.17
N ASP A 425 -3.24 38.73 -19.39
CA ASP A 425 -2.80 39.52 -20.54
C ASP A 425 -3.08 38.81 -21.87
N LEU A 426 -2.89 37.49 -21.93
CA LEU A 426 -3.25 36.68 -23.11
C LEU A 426 -4.74 36.74 -23.41
N ALA A 427 -5.62 36.66 -22.41
CA ALA A 427 -7.05 36.84 -22.63
C ALA A 427 -7.38 38.23 -23.20
N ARG A 428 -6.68 39.28 -22.75
CA ARG A 428 -6.87 40.66 -23.23
C ARG A 428 -6.41 40.82 -24.68
N GLN A 429 -5.24 40.27 -25.00
CA GLN A 429 -4.65 40.31 -26.34
C GLN A 429 -5.53 39.53 -27.32
N TRP A 430 -5.92 38.31 -26.95
CA TRP A 430 -6.83 37.50 -27.74
C TRP A 430 -8.06 38.29 -28.12
N ALA A 431 -8.80 38.87 -27.16
CA ALA A 431 -10.01 39.66 -27.45
C ALA A 431 -9.76 40.84 -28.41
N ARG A 432 -8.63 41.56 -28.27
CA ARG A 432 -8.29 42.72 -29.13
C ARG A 432 -8.01 42.34 -30.58
N GLU A 433 -7.37 41.19 -30.81
CA GLU A 433 -7.09 40.71 -32.17
C GLU A 433 -8.39 40.41 -32.95
N GLY A 434 -9.53 40.24 -32.27
CA GLY A 434 -10.81 39.93 -32.89
C GLY A 434 -11.70 41.12 -33.16
N THR A 435 -11.42 42.25 -32.51
CA THR A 435 -12.24 43.47 -32.61
C THR A 435 -11.77 44.44 -33.69
N GLY A 436 -10.71 44.11 -34.45
CA GLY A 436 -10.36 44.84 -35.67
C GLY A 436 -9.74 46.23 -35.47
N ASP A 437 -8.76 46.38 -34.56
CA ASP A 437 -7.89 47.57 -34.47
C ASP A 437 -6.59 47.42 -35.30
N LEU A 438 -6.60 46.56 -36.34
CA LEU A 438 -5.56 46.52 -37.38
C LEU A 438 -6.01 47.34 -38.61
N PRO A 439 -5.09 48.03 -39.31
CA PRO A 439 -5.44 48.86 -40.46
C PRO A 439 -6.09 48.00 -41.54
N LYS A 440 -7.29 48.40 -41.98
CA LYS A 440 -8.07 47.78 -43.05
C LYS A 440 -7.18 47.43 -44.25
N LEU A 441 -6.87 46.14 -44.45
CA LEU A 441 -6.59 45.63 -45.78
C LEU A 441 -7.93 45.43 -46.50
N GLU A 442 -7.97 45.85 -47.76
CA GLU A 442 -9.15 45.95 -48.62
C GLU A 442 -10.00 44.66 -48.62
N LEU A 443 -11.27 44.81 -48.23
CA LEU A 443 -12.27 43.73 -48.23
C LEU A 443 -12.81 43.51 -49.65
N ASP A 444 -12.72 42.26 -50.13
CA ASP A 444 -13.44 41.75 -51.31
C ASP A 444 -14.92 41.54 -50.97
N VAL A 445 -15.80 42.28 -51.65
CA VAL A 445 -17.25 42.42 -51.39
C VAL A 445 -18.07 41.20 -51.84
N THR A 446 -17.43 40.17 -52.41
CA THR A 446 -18.15 39.05 -53.05
C THR A 446 -18.33 37.79 -52.20
N LYS A 447 -17.74 37.72 -50.99
CA LYS A 447 -17.99 36.63 -50.04
C LYS A 447 -18.98 37.08 -48.95
N PRO A 448 -20.01 36.27 -48.61
CA PRO A 448 -20.80 36.55 -47.42
C PRO A 448 -19.87 36.57 -46.21
N PRO A 449 -20.08 37.46 -45.21
CA PRO A 449 -19.26 37.48 -44.02
C PRO A 449 -19.44 36.13 -43.31
N ALA A 450 -18.47 35.23 -43.48
CA ALA A 450 -18.26 34.18 -42.51
C ALA A 450 -17.93 34.92 -41.23
N GLY A 451 -18.91 35.11 -40.34
CA GLY A 451 -18.64 35.67 -39.02
C GLY A 451 -17.51 34.84 -38.43
N GLU A 452 -16.38 35.47 -38.12
CA GLU A 452 -15.27 34.84 -37.41
C GLU A 452 -15.79 34.46 -36.02
N HIS A 453 -16.45 33.30 -35.94
CA HIS A 453 -17.03 32.79 -34.72
C HIS A 453 -15.89 32.32 -33.83
N ARG A 454 -15.56 33.17 -32.86
CA ARG A 454 -14.54 32.86 -31.89
C ARG A 454 -14.98 31.74 -30.97
N SER A 455 -14.03 30.94 -30.49
CA SER A 455 -14.36 29.82 -29.63
C SER A 455 -13.35 29.63 -28.50
N VAL A 456 -13.73 28.82 -27.50
CA VAL A 456 -12.82 28.45 -26.40
C VAL A 456 -11.56 27.76 -26.94
N ARG A 457 -11.68 26.92 -27.98
CA ARG A 457 -10.53 26.28 -28.64
C ARG A 457 -9.58 27.29 -29.25
N GLU A 458 -10.08 28.29 -29.97
CA GLU A 458 -9.21 29.31 -30.56
C GLU A 458 -8.45 30.11 -29.51
N PHE A 459 -9.06 30.36 -28.34
CA PHE A 459 -8.32 30.94 -27.21
C PHE A 459 -7.21 30.02 -26.71
N LYS A 460 -7.44 28.70 -26.62
CA LYS A 460 -6.40 27.73 -26.26
C LYS A 460 -5.27 27.70 -27.28
N ASP A 461 -5.62 27.63 -28.57
CA ASP A 461 -4.66 27.61 -29.67
C ASP A 461 -3.84 28.91 -29.68
N PHE A 462 -4.46 30.04 -29.34
CA PHE A 462 -3.77 31.33 -29.13
C PHE A 462 -2.75 31.27 -27.96
N VAL A 463 -3.12 30.67 -26.82
CA VAL A 463 -2.19 30.47 -25.69
C VAL A 463 -1.00 29.60 -26.09
N VAL A 464 -1.23 28.50 -26.84
CA VAL A 464 -0.16 27.62 -27.34
C VAL A 464 0.76 28.38 -28.30
N LEU A 465 0.18 29.08 -29.27
CA LEU A 465 0.93 29.84 -30.25
C LEU A 465 1.83 30.91 -29.61
N HIS A 466 1.33 31.59 -28.57
CA HIS A 466 2.12 32.54 -27.80
C HIS A 466 3.24 31.88 -26.98
N ALA A 467 3.06 30.63 -26.54
CA ALA A 467 4.14 29.87 -25.90
C ALA A 467 5.23 29.45 -26.89
N GLU A 468 4.87 29.12 -28.13
CA GLU A 468 5.83 28.79 -29.19
C GLU A 468 6.58 30.01 -29.74
N ARG A 469 5.90 31.16 -29.84
CA ARG A 469 6.45 32.43 -30.37
C ARG A 469 7.09 33.32 -29.29
N GLY A 470 6.93 32.97 -28.02
CA GLY A 470 7.46 33.75 -26.91
C GLY A 470 8.98 33.89 -26.96
N PRO A 471 9.56 34.90 -26.27
CA PRO A 471 11.00 35.09 -26.23
C PRO A 471 11.69 33.81 -25.72
N SER A 472 12.71 33.33 -26.43
CA SER A 472 13.36 32.03 -26.18
C SER A 472 14.18 31.93 -24.88
N GLY A 473 14.07 32.91 -23.97
CA GLY A 473 14.70 32.89 -22.65
C GLY A 473 14.04 33.84 -21.65
N GLY A 474 13.95 33.42 -20.38
CA GLY A 474 13.48 34.24 -19.25
C GLY A 474 12.25 33.70 -18.51
N GLU A 475 11.90 34.33 -17.39
CA GLU A 475 10.77 33.95 -16.53
C GLU A 475 9.40 34.04 -17.26
N SER A 476 9.29 34.96 -18.22
CA SER A 476 8.08 35.14 -19.05
C SER A 476 7.86 33.96 -20.01
N ALA A 477 8.94 33.47 -20.65
CA ALA A 477 8.89 32.30 -21.53
C ALA A 477 8.43 31.05 -20.78
N GLU A 478 8.96 30.86 -19.56
CA GLU A 478 8.55 29.77 -18.68
C GLU A 478 7.07 29.87 -18.31
N SER A 479 6.59 31.08 -18.02
CA SER A 479 5.18 31.32 -17.67
C SER A 479 4.25 30.95 -18.84
N HIS A 480 4.61 31.33 -20.07
CA HIS A 480 3.85 30.93 -21.27
C HIS A 480 3.83 29.41 -21.48
N ARG A 481 4.97 28.72 -21.31
CA ARG A 481 5.04 27.25 -21.41
C ARG A 481 4.16 26.57 -20.35
N GLN A 482 4.24 27.03 -19.10
CA GLN A 482 3.40 26.49 -18.02
C GLN A 482 1.91 26.67 -18.29
N LEU A 483 1.50 27.76 -18.94
CA LEU A 483 0.11 27.94 -19.36
C LEU A 483 -0.27 26.94 -20.45
N ALA A 484 0.51 26.82 -21.53
CA ALA A 484 0.22 25.92 -22.64
C ALA A 484 0.17 24.45 -22.19
N ASP A 485 1.08 24.02 -21.33
CA ASP A 485 1.13 22.65 -20.79
C ASP A 485 -0.07 22.32 -19.89
N ARG A 486 -0.80 23.32 -19.40
CA ARG A 486 -1.86 23.20 -18.38
C ARG A 486 -3.22 23.67 -18.85
N LEU A 487 -3.44 23.64 -20.16
CA LEU A 487 -4.74 23.93 -20.74
C LEU A 487 -5.81 22.97 -20.20
N PRO A 488 -6.92 23.49 -19.65
CA PRO A 488 -7.99 22.64 -19.13
C PRO A 488 -8.70 21.92 -20.28
N GLN A 489 -9.17 20.70 -20.02
CA GLN A 489 -10.06 20.00 -20.94
C GLN A 489 -11.46 20.62 -20.84
N THR A 490 -11.92 21.27 -21.90
CA THR A 490 -13.23 21.93 -21.95
C THR A 490 -13.85 21.75 -23.31
N ALA A 491 -15.18 21.85 -23.35
CA ALA A 491 -15.92 21.85 -24.58
C ALA A 491 -15.69 23.15 -25.38
N ASN A 492 -15.72 23.04 -26.70
CA ASN A 492 -15.42 24.09 -27.66
C ASN A 492 -16.68 24.90 -27.99
N PHE A 493 -17.25 25.52 -26.96
CA PHE A 493 -18.40 26.40 -27.15
C PHE A 493 -17.98 27.65 -27.96
N PRO A 494 -18.86 28.13 -28.86
CA PRO A 494 -18.67 29.44 -29.49
C PRO A 494 -18.70 30.53 -28.44
N ILE A 495 -18.03 31.64 -28.71
CA ILE A 495 -18.00 32.84 -27.89
C ILE A 495 -18.64 33.95 -28.71
N SER A 496 -19.75 34.49 -28.22
CA SER A 496 -20.57 35.49 -28.92
C SER A 496 -19.94 36.87 -28.81
N ASP A 497 -19.48 37.22 -27.61
CA ASP A 497 -18.78 38.45 -27.28
C ASP A 497 -17.39 38.12 -26.69
N PRO A 498 -16.34 38.10 -27.53
CA PRO A 498 -14.96 37.85 -27.10
C PRO A 498 -14.47 38.81 -26.02
N LYS A 499 -14.96 40.05 -26.02
CA LYS A 499 -14.55 41.07 -25.06
C LYS A 499 -15.20 40.79 -23.70
N LEU A 500 -16.51 40.53 -23.67
CA LEU A 500 -17.20 40.14 -22.43
C LEU A 500 -16.61 38.87 -21.82
N PHE A 501 -16.28 37.88 -22.64
CA PHE A 501 -15.60 36.66 -22.20
C PHE A 501 -14.25 36.98 -21.55
N ALA A 502 -13.40 37.75 -22.25
CA ALA A 502 -12.06 38.08 -21.75
C ALA A 502 -12.10 38.94 -20.48
N ASP A 503 -12.99 39.93 -20.42
CA ASP A 503 -13.16 40.81 -19.25
C ASP A 503 -13.64 39.99 -18.03
N THR A 504 -14.63 39.11 -18.22
CA THR A 504 -15.13 38.22 -17.16
C THR A 504 -14.07 37.22 -16.71
N PHE A 505 -13.37 36.60 -17.65
CA PHE A 505 -12.28 35.66 -17.36
C PHE A 505 -11.17 36.36 -16.57
N GLN A 506 -10.80 37.57 -16.95
CA GLN A 506 -9.80 38.38 -16.25
C GLN A 506 -10.23 38.77 -14.86
N ALA A 507 -11.47 39.23 -14.69
CA ALA A 507 -12.01 39.56 -13.38
C ALA A 507 -11.94 38.34 -12.46
N ARG A 508 -12.38 37.17 -12.97
CA ARG A 508 -12.36 35.93 -12.19
C ARG A 508 -10.95 35.46 -11.83
N VAL A 509 -10.02 35.55 -12.77
CA VAL A 509 -8.60 35.25 -12.51
C VAL A 509 -8.00 36.30 -11.57
N GLY A 510 -8.42 37.55 -11.65
CA GLY A 510 -8.02 38.65 -10.77
C GLY A 510 -8.41 38.39 -9.33
N ASP A 511 -9.67 38.00 -9.07
CA ASP A 511 -10.16 37.61 -7.74
C ASP A 511 -9.28 36.53 -7.10
N ILE A 512 -8.74 35.62 -7.91
CA ILE A 512 -7.87 34.53 -7.46
C ILE A 512 -6.46 35.07 -7.12
N ILE A 513 -5.92 36.01 -7.90
CA ILE A 513 -4.55 36.57 -7.73
C ILE A 513 -4.47 37.61 -6.62
N ASP A 514 -5.44 38.53 -6.61
CA ASP A 514 -5.47 39.73 -5.77
C ASP A 514 -5.83 39.40 -4.32
N SER A 515 -6.28 38.18 -4.06
CA SER A 515 -6.32 37.63 -2.73
C SER A 515 -4.91 37.63 -2.13
N SER A 516 -4.75 38.25 -0.95
CA SER A 516 -3.57 38.08 -0.08
C SER A 516 -3.34 36.60 0.30
N GLU A 517 -4.24 35.73 -0.11
CA GLU A 517 -4.29 34.29 0.14
C GLU A 517 -3.26 33.50 -0.67
N ILE A 518 -2.73 33.93 -1.82
CA ILE A 518 -1.75 33.09 -2.55
C ILE A 518 -0.51 32.80 -1.70
N GLY A 519 0.07 33.83 -1.08
CA GLY A 519 1.23 33.67 -0.20
C GLY A 519 0.90 32.82 1.04
N ALA A 520 -0.27 33.04 1.65
CA ALA A 520 -0.73 32.28 2.81
C ALA A 520 -0.99 30.80 2.46
N ARG A 521 -1.65 30.52 1.34
CA ARG A 521 -1.95 29.19 0.82
C ARG A 521 -0.67 28.44 0.43
N LEU A 522 0.28 29.12 -0.20
CA LEU A 522 1.61 28.56 -0.48
C LEU A 522 2.32 28.21 0.83
N GLN A 523 2.28 29.09 1.82
CA GLN A 523 2.88 28.84 3.13
C GLN A 523 2.24 27.65 3.84
N GLU A 524 0.92 27.54 3.82
CA GLU A 524 0.18 26.42 4.41
C GLU A 524 0.53 25.09 3.71
N LYS A 525 0.43 25.05 2.38
CA LYS A 525 0.79 23.87 1.56
C LYS A 525 2.23 23.46 1.80
N LEU A 526 3.17 24.40 1.83
CA LEU A 526 4.57 24.13 2.07
C LEU A 526 4.84 23.65 3.50
N SER A 527 4.17 24.22 4.50
CA SER A 527 4.28 23.77 5.88
C SER A 527 3.79 22.34 6.05
N LYS A 528 2.67 22.00 5.40
CA LYS A 528 2.14 20.63 5.36
C LYS A 528 3.12 19.67 4.66
N ALA A 529 3.58 20.03 3.47
CA ALA A 529 4.54 19.22 2.71
C ALA A 529 5.85 19.00 3.48
N LEU A 530 6.41 20.03 4.11
CA LEU A 530 7.62 19.92 4.93
C LEU A 530 7.40 19.01 6.15
N ARG A 531 6.24 19.07 6.79
CA ARG A 531 5.90 18.16 7.90
C ARG A 531 5.85 16.72 7.43
N GLU A 532 5.21 16.45 6.29
CA GLU A 532 5.15 15.11 5.70
C GLU A 532 6.54 14.59 5.33
N GLN A 533 7.35 15.41 4.65
CA GLN A 533 8.72 15.06 4.27
C GLN A 533 9.64 14.87 5.49
N SER A 534 9.47 15.65 6.55
CA SER A 534 10.19 15.47 7.82
C SER A 534 9.86 14.13 8.47
N MET A 535 8.57 13.77 8.56
CA MET A 535 8.16 12.47 9.12
C MET A 535 8.71 11.30 8.29
N GLN A 536 8.70 11.39 6.97
CA GLN A 536 9.25 10.36 6.08
C GLN A 536 10.77 10.20 6.24
N ALA A 537 11.52 11.30 6.31
CA ALA A 537 12.96 11.23 6.58
C ALA A 537 13.23 10.63 7.95
N TRP A 538 12.50 11.06 8.98
CA TRP A 538 12.68 10.53 10.34
C TRP A 538 12.44 9.03 10.41
N GLN A 539 11.41 8.51 9.74
CA GLN A 539 11.17 7.06 9.67
C GLN A 539 12.34 6.29 9.04
N SER A 540 13.00 6.90 8.05
CA SER A 540 14.16 6.29 7.38
C SER A 540 15.44 6.34 8.23
N ILE A 541 15.55 7.38 9.09
CA ILE A 541 16.70 7.63 9.96
C ILE A 541 16.61 6.84 11.27
N ARG A 542 15.42 6.77 11.87
CA ARG A 542 15.21 6.17 13.20
C ARG A 542 15.60 4.69 13.23
N GLY A 543 15.34 3.94 12.17
CA GLY A 543 15.64 2.51 12.11
C GLY A 543 14.96 1.66 13.19
N CYS A 544 15.54 0.50 13.46
CA CYS A 544 15.05 -0.48 14.42
C CYS A 544 15.00 0.04 15.86
N SER A 545 13.99 -0.35 16.63
CA SER A 545 13.86 0.03 18.05
C SER A 545 14.52 -0.95 19.02
N GLU A 546 14.99 -2.10 18.53
CA GLU A 546 15.65 -3.11 19.37
C GLU A 546 16.98 -2.59 19.92
N ARG A 547 17.37 -3.14 21.08
CA ARG A 547 18.57 -2.76 21.81
C ARG A 547 19.42 -3.99 22.10
N CYS A 548 20.74 -3.79 22.10
CA CYS A 548 21.70 -4.84 22.39
C CYS A 548 21.43 -5.39 23.79
N PRO A 549 21.26 -6.73 23.94
CA PRO A 549 20.93 -7.37 25.21
C PRO A 549 22.12 -7.42 26.17
N LEU A 550 23.25 -6.77 25.85
CA LEU A 550 24.44 -6.71 26.71
C LEU A 550 24.82 -5.30 27.16
N CYS A 551 24.51 -4.25 26.38
CA CYS A 551 24.82 -2.87 26.77
C CYS A 551 23.66 -1.89 26.61
N GLY A 552 22.53 -2.30 26.02
CA GLY A 552 21.40 -1.40 25.76
C GLY A 552 21.57 -0.47 24.55
N SER A 553 22.70 -0.51 23.83
CA SER A 553 22.90 0.26 22.59
C SER A 553 21.86 -0.07 21.53
N LYS A 554 21.41 0.92 20.76
CA LYS A 554 20.37 0.76 19.74
C LYS A 554 20.83 -0.03 18.52
N CYS A 555 19.91 -0.78 17.93
CA CYS A 555 20.12 -1.40 16.63
C CYS A 555 20.10 -0.37 15.49
N ASP A 556 21.07 -0.48 14.58
CA ASP A 556 21.31 0.49 13.52
C ASP A 556 20.97 0.00 12.10
N ILE A 557 20.21 -1.10 12.01
CA ILE A 557 19.69 -1.64 10.75
C ILE A 557 18.37 -0.94 10.37
N VAL A 558 18.17 -0.77 9.05
CA VAL A 558 16.95 -0.21 8.46
C VAL A 558 15.80 -1.21 8.56
N GLY A 559 14.63 -0.72 9.02
CA GLY A 559 13.35 -1.42 8.87
C GLY A 559 13.17 -2.63 9.79
N GLU A 560 12.27 -3.54 9.40
CA GLU A 560 12.13 -4.85 10.04
C GLU A 560 13.20 -5.80 9.50
N HIS A 561 13.84 -6.52 10.40
CA HIS A 561 14.90 -7.46 10.05
C HIS A 561 14.96 -8.56 11.11
N SER A 562 15.38 -9.74 10.65
CA SER A 562 15.51 -10.93 11.51
C SER A 562 16.81 -10.96 12.31
N ARG A 563 17.76 -10.07 12.00
CA ARG A 563 19.07 -9.99 12.68
C ARG A 563 19.42 -8.58 13.07
N HIS A 564 19.71 -8.34 14.34
CA HIS A 564 20.09 -7.04 14.87
C HIS A 564 21.59 -6.83 14.88
N HIS A 565 22.00 -5.58 14.77
CA HIS A 565 23.39 -5.15 14.75
C HIS A 565 23.48 -3.75 15.35
N CYS A 566 24.63 -3.43 15.96
CA CYS A 566 24.95 -2.11 16.46
C CYS A 566 26.42 -1.80 16.14
N SER A 567 26.69 -0.65 15.55
CA SER A 567 28.07 -0.22 15.27
C SER A 567 28.82 0.33 16.50
N HIS A 568 28.10 0.76 17.53
CA HIS A 568 28.66 1.43 18.72
C HIS A 568 28.13 0.85 20.02
N HIS A 569 28.96 0.04 20.68
CA HIS A 569 28.64 -0.52 21.99
C HIS A 569 29.10 0.40 23.11
N LEU A 570 28.28 0.55 24.16
CA LEU A 570 28.58 1.35 25.33
C LEU A 570 28.90 0.47 26.54
N PHE A 571 29.38 1.07 27.63
CA PHE A 571 29.36 0.39 28.92
C PHE A 571 27.92 0.13 29.37
N PRO A 572 27.59 -1.07 29.86
CA PRO A 572 26.25 -1.38 30.37
C PRO A 572 25.79 -0.41 31.47
N ALA A 573 26.73 0.11 32.27
CA ALA A 573 26.46 1.11 33.31
C ALA A 573 25.77 2.39 32.78
N PHE A 574 25.99 2.79 31.51
CA PHE A 574 25.29 3.93 30.91
C PHE A 574 23.78 3.72 30.78
N HIS A 575 23.31 2.47 30.83
CA HIS A 575 21.91 2.09 30.82
C HIS A 575 21.44 1.52 32.17
N GLY A 576 22.18 1.81 33.24
CA GLY A 576 21.79 1.45 34.61
C GLY A 576 22.20 0.06 35.05
N TRP A 577 23.04 -0.64 34.28
CA TRP A 577 23.40 -2.02 34.63
C TRP A 577 24.53 -2.02 35.65
N MET A 578 24.29 -2.77 36.71
CA MET A 578 25.17 -2.88 37.86
C MET A 578 25.13 -4.30 38.40
N ASP A 579 26.15 -4.66 39.14
CA ASP A 579 26.14 -5.86 39.96
C ASP A 579 25.01 -5.75 41.00
N ARG A 580 24.17 -6.80 41.10
CA ARG A 580 22.96 -6.78 41.93
C ARG A 580 23.29 -6.75 43.43
N ASP A 581 24.40 -7.35 43.83
CA ASP A 581 24.75 -7.52 45.24
C ASP A 581 25.49 -6.30 45.78
N THR A 582 26.38 -5.72 44.97
CA THR A 582 27.23 -4.60 45.38
C THR A 582 26.73 -3.24 44.89
N GLY A 583 25.83 -3.21 43.89
CA GLY A 583 25.38 -1.97 43.25
C GLY A 583 26.45 -1.30 42.38
N LEU A 584 27.57 -1.99 42.11
CA LEU A 584 28.69 -1.44 41.35
C LEU A 584 28.38 -1.38 39.84
N PRO A 585 28.70 -0.27 39.15
CA PRO A 585 28.48 -0.14 37.71
C PRO A 585 29.27 -1.19 36.91
N SER A 586 28.64 -1.74 35.86
CA SER A 586 29.31 -2.67 34.95
C SER A 586 30.02 -1.92 33.82
N PHE A 587 31.35 -2.04 33.76
CA PHE A 587 32.22 -1.42 32.76
C PHE A 587 32.74 -2.40 31.69
N ASN A 588 32.16 -3.60 31.61
CA ASN A 588 32.61 -4.59 30.64
C ASN A 588 32.10 -4.21 29.24
N HIS A 589 33.01 -3.95 28.32
CA HIS A 589 32.64 -3.65 26.93
C HIS A 589 32.08 -4.89 26.24
N CYS A 590 30.99 -4.77 25.50
CA CYS A 590 30.28 -5.92 24.91
C CYS A 590 31.14 -6.77 23.98
N SER A 591 32.01 -6.15 23.19
CA SER A 591 32.91 -6.85 22.27
C SER A 591 34.24 -7.26 22.93
N GLY A 592 34.37 -7.09 24.25
CA GLY A 592 35.57 -7.44 25.01
C GLY A 592 35.59 -8.90 25.45
N ALA A 593 36.79 -9.43 25.73
CA ALA A 593 36.99 -10.81 26.15
C ALA A 593 36.23 -11.16 27.45
N GLU A 594 36.24 -10.27 28.43
CA GLU A 594 35.56 -10.46 29.73
C GLU A 594 34.05 -10.68 29.58
N THR A 595 33.40 -9.99 28.64
CA THR A 595 31.97 -10.19 28.32
C THR A 595 31.74 -11.55 27.67
N HIS A 596 32.61 -11.96 26.75
CA HIS A 596 32.48 -13.26 26.08
C HIS A 596 32.73 -14.45 27.00
N GLU A 597 33.60 -14.29 28.00
CA GLU A 597 33.91 -15.32 29.00
C GLU A 597 32.90 -15.35 30.16
N GLY A 598 32.06 -14.32 30.27
CA GLY A 598 31.05 -14.18 31.31
C GLY A 598 29.87 -15.14 31.20
N THR A 599 29.08 -15.18 32.28
CA THR A 599 27.82 -15.92 32.36
C THR A 599 26.64 -14.99 32.58
N TYR A 600 25.49 -15.33 32.00
CA TYR A 600 24.29 -14.49 31.97
C TYR A 600 23.06 -15.30 32.39
N GLU A 601 22.22 -14.71 33.24
CA GLU A 601 20.93 -15.26 33.66
C GLU A 601 19.95 -15.25 32.47
N CYS A 602 19.55 -16.43 32.01
CA CYS A 602 18.53 -16.56 30.97
C CYS A 602 17.12 -16.35 31.55
N LYS A 603 16.10 -16.23 30.69
CA LYS A 603 14.69 -16.05 31.09
C LYS A 603 14.13 -17.17 31.97
N ASP A 604 14.75 -18.34 31.94
CA ASP A 604 14.43 -19.48 32.80
C ASP A 604 15.14 -19.45 34.16
N GLY A 605 15.92 -18.40 34.45
CA GLY A 605 16.67 -18.22 35.70
C GLY A 605 18.01 -18.98 35.75
N VAL A 606 18.41 -19.66 34.68
CA VAL A 606 19.66 -20.42 34.65
C VAL A 606 20.78 -19.57 34.06
N TRP A 607 21.94 -19.58 34.71
CA TRP A 607 23.15 -18.87 34.26
C TRP A 607 23.88 -19.70 33.20
N ARG A 608 24.07 -19.12 32.02
CA ARG A 608 24.75 -19.76 30.88
C ARG A 608 25.83 -18.88 30.28
N LYS A 609 26.72 -19.46 29.48
CA LYS A 609 27.71 -18.69 28.71
C LYS A 609 27.02 -17.80 27.68
N LEU A 610 27.70 -16.73 27.26
CA LEU A 610 27.15 -15.71 26.36
C LEU A 610 26.47 -16.30 25.10
N GLU A 611 27.13 -17.23 24.42
CA GLU A 611 26.60 -17.82 23.18
C GLU A 611 25.28 -18.57 23.40
N GLU A 612 25.18 -19.35 24.48
CA GLU A 612 23.97 -20.09 24.84
C GLU A 612 22.84 -19.14 25.26
N TYR A 613 23.17 -18.11 26.06
CA TYR A 613 22.24 -17.06 26.46
C TYR A 613 21.65 -16.34 25.24
N LEU A 614 22.50 -15.89 24.31
CA LEU A 614 22.05 -15.22 23.10
C LEU A 614 21.24 -16.16 22.21
N HIS A 615 21.64 -17.42 22.04
CA HIS A 615 20.90 -18.38 21.22
C HIS A 615 19.49 -18.66 21.77
N GLN A 616 19.35 -18.76 23.09
CA GLN A 616 18.08 -19.06 23.74
C GLN A 616 17.15 -17.84 23.80
N ASP A 617 17.65 -16.68 24.24
CA ASP A 617 16.79 -15.55 24.60
C ASP A 617 16.79 -14.41 23.58
N HIS A 618 17.84 -14.31 22.76
CA HIS A 618 18.13 -13.18 21.89
C HIS A 618 18.72 -13.61 20.54
N SER A 619 18.20 -14.69 19.94
CA SER A 619 18.79 -15.34 18.76
C SER A 619 18.96 -14.41 17.55
N ALA A 620 18.13 -13.37 17.47
CA ALA A 620 18.23 -12.32 16.45
C ALA A 620 19.51 -11.47 16.57
N TRP A 621 20.24 -11.48 17.68
CA TRP A 621 21.53 -10.79 17.84
C TRP A 621 22.74 -11.66 17.43
N MET A 622 22.50 -12.86 16.90
CA MET A 622 23.56 -13.78 16.45
C MET A 622 23.83 -13.66 14.94
N PRO A 623 25.10 -13.79 14.50
CA PRO A 623 26.30 -14.02 15.31
C PRO A 623 26.77 -12.76 16.05
N PHE A 624 27.26 -12.95 17.28
CA PHE A 624 27.84 -11.89 18.10
C PHE A 624 29.37 -12.02 18.11
N ASN A 625 30.04 -11.19 17.31
CA ASN A 625 31.48 -11.33 17.08
C ASN A 625 32.31 -10.61 18.14
N LEU A 626 33.37 -11.28 18.59
CA LEU A 626 34.43 -10.66 19.40
C LEU A 626 35.22 -9.67 18.51
N ASP A 627 35.32 -8.41 18.94
CA ASP A 627 36.11 -7.38 18.26
C ASP A 627 36.92 -6.58 19.30
N VAL A 628 38.07 -7.14 19.63
CA VAL A 628 38.98 -6.59 20.65
C VAL A 628 39.51 -5.21 20.23
N VAL A 629 39.77 -5.01 18.94
CA VAL A 629 40.34 -3.75 18.44
C VAL A 629 39.31 -2.62 18.49
N ALA A 630 38.05 -2.88 18.09
CA ALA A 630 36.98 -1.91 18.23
C ALA A 630 36.69 -1.62 19.71
N ALA A 631 36.69 -2.65 20.57
CA ALA A 631 36.51 -2.50 22.00
C ALA A 631 37.58 -1.57 22.61
N GLU A 632 38.87 -1.80 22.35
CA GLU A 632 39.95 -0.97 22.87
C GLU A 632 39.86 0.50 22.44
N ARG A 633 39.42 0.75 21.20
CA ARG A 633 39.21 2.11 20.68
C ARG A 633 38.10 2.83 21.42
N ASP A 634 36.95 2.18 21.57
CA ASP A 634 35.75 2.80 22.11
C ASP A 634 35.85 2.94 23.64
N VAL A 635 36.49 1.99 24.33
CA VAL A 635 36.69 1.99 25.79
C VAL A 635 37.27 3.30 26.31
N LYS A 636 38.28 3.90 25.65
CA LYS A 636 38.86 5.18 26.10
C LYS A 636 37.86 6.34 26.04
N LEU A 637 37.02 6.37 25.00
CA LEU A 637 35.97 7.38 24.87
C LEU A 637 34.90 7.18 25.96
N LEU A 638 34.54 5.92 26.22
CA LEU A 638 33.55 5.56 27.24
C LEU A 638 34.03 5.85 28.66
N GLN A 639 35.32 5.63 28.96
CA GLN A 639 35.95 6.00 30.23
C GLN A 639 35.87 7.52 30.45
N ALA A 640 36.27 8.31 29.46
CA ALA A 640 36.20 9.76 29.53
C ALA A 640 34.76 10.27 29.69
N ALA A 641 33.82 9.69 28.93
CA ALA A 641 32.41 9.97 29.04
C ALA A 641 31.86 9.64 30.44
N TRP A 642 32.20 8.48 31.00
CA TRP A 642 31.75 8.07 32.32
C TRP A 642 32.22 9.03 33.39
N VAL A 643 33.52 9.35 33.41
CA VAL A 643 34.10 10.28 34.40
C VAL A 643 33.35 11.61 34.41
N ASN A 644 33.00 12.15 33.26
CA ASN A 644 32.37 13.47 33.15
C ASN A 644 30.83 13.44 33.22
N CYS A 645 30.19 12.28 33.09
CA CYS A 645 28.73 12.12 33.19
C CYS A 645 28.27 11.35 34.44
N ARG A 646 29.19 10.83 35.28
CA ARG A 646 28.84 9.91 36.38
C ARG A 646 27.83 10.49 37.37
N GLU A 647 27.98 11.75 37.78
CA GLU A 647 27.13 12.35 38.80
C GLU A 647 25.64 12.34 38.39
N PRO A 648 25.24 12.87 37.21
CA PRO A 648 23.86 12.78 36.77
C PRO A 648 23.40 11.35 36.46
N LEU A 649 24.29 10.44 36.03
CA LEU A 649 23.92 9.05 35.75
C LEU A 649 23.64 8.25 37.01
N LEU A 650 24.45 8.41 38.06
CA LEU A 650 24.26 7.77 39.36
C LEU A 650 22.97 8.26 40.05
N GLU A 651 22.64 9.55 39.90
CA GLU A 651 21.36 10.09 40.35
C GLU A 651 20.18 9.50 39.57
N TYR A 652 20.33 9.29 38.25
CA TYR A 652 19.27 8.73 37.41
C TYR A 652 19.04 7.23 37.66
N PHE A 653 20.12 6.47 37.87
CA PHE A 653 20.10 5.01 38.01
C PHE A 653 20.31 4.54 39.46
N ALA A 654 19.78 5.28 40.45
CA ALA A 654 19.80 4.83 41.84
C ALA A 654 19.16 3.42 41.97
N PRO A 655 19.79 2.46 42.69
CA PRO A 655 20.82 2.65 43.73
C PRO A 655 22.29 2.43 43.29
N MET A 656 22.64 2.64 42.01
CA MET A 656 24.02 2.45 41.55
C MET A 656 25.04 3.27 42.37
N THR A 657 26.13 2.63 42.79
CA THR A 657 27.16 3.23 43.66
C THR A 657 28.30 3.83 42.83
N ASP A 658 28.84 4.99 43.25
CA ASP A 658 30.03 5.56 42.60
C ASP A 658 31.26 4.69 42.89
N CYS A 659 31.72 3.98 41.86
CA CYS A 659 32.98 3.25 41.88
C CYS A 659 33.76 3.53 40.60
N CYS A 660 33.96 4.81 40.30
CA CYS A 660 34.82 5.22 39.20
C CYS A 660 36.31 5.03 39.58
N PRO A 661 37.11 4.28 38.80
CA PRO A 661 38.53 4.09 39.06
C PRO A 661 39.31 5.41 39.11
N GLU A 662 40.22 5.54 40.06
CA GLU A 662 40.94 6.79 40.32
C GLU A 662 41.87 7.15 39.15
N GLU A 663 42.45 6.14 38.48
CA GLU A 663 43.22 6.33 37.26
C GLU A 663 42.41 7.00 36.13
N TRP A 664 41.11 6.73 36.02
CA TRP A 664 40.26 7.35 34.99
C TRP A 664 39.95 8.80 35.35
N ARG A 665 39.71 9.07 36.64
CA ARG A 665 39.50 10.44 37.14
C ARG A 665 40.71 11.31 36.87
N HIS A 666 41.91 10.82 37.20
CA HIS A 666 43.15 11.53 36.91
C HIS A 666 43.39 11.74 35.41
N ALA A 667 43.03 10.77 34.58
CA ALA A 667 43.29 10.83 33.14
C ALA A 667 42.29 11.70 32.35
N TYR A 668 41.02 11.74 32.77
CA TYR A 668 39.93 12.23 31.90
C TYR A 668 38.99 13.27 32.53
N TYR A 669 39.13 13.59 33.81
CA TYR A 669 38.24 14.58 34.45
C TYR A 669 38.46 15.97 33.85
N ASP A 670 37.36 16.61 33.42
CA ASP A 670 37.35 17.94 32.84
C ASP A 670 36.62 18.90 33.78
N GLU A 671 37.37 19.61 34.64
CA GLU A 671 36.84 20.44 35.72
C GLU A 671 35.85 21.52 35.24
N GLY A 672 36.00 22.00 34.00
CA GLY A 672 35.14 23.04 33.43
C GLY A 672 33.90 22.51 32.68
N ALA A 673 33.86 21.21 32.38
CA ALA A 673 32.84 20.62 31.51
C ALA A 673 32.09 19.44 32.15
N ALA A 674 32.61 18.86 33.24
CA ALA A 674 31.95 17.76 33.95
C ALA A 674 30.51 18.13 34.34
N LEU A 675 29.60 17.19 34.13
CA LEU A 675 28.17 17.41 34.32
C LEU A 675 27.74 17.21 35.76
N THR A 676 26.73 17.98 36.16
CA THR A 676 26.13 17.98 37.49
C THR A 676 24.69 17.46 37.45
N ARG A 677 24.05 17.32 38.61
CA ARG A 677 22.61 17.02 38.71
C ARG A 677 21.71 17.99 37.95
N ASN A 678 22.08 19.27 37.82
CA ASN A 678 21.27 20.23 37.06
C ASN A 678 21.22 19.87 35.56
N ASN A 679 22.31 19.34 35.00
CA ASN A 679 22.36 18.90 33.61
C ASN A 679 21.41 17.72 33.35
N LEU A 680 21.20 16.83 34.33
CA LEU A 680 20.20 15.76 34.24
C LEU A 680 18.79 16.31 34.01
N GLN A 681 18.41 17.36 34.73
CA GLN A 681 17.08 17.96 34.60
C GLN A 681 16.89 18.57 33.20
N VAL A 682 17.90 19.29 32.70
CA VAL A 682 17.90 19.86 31.34
C VAL A 682 17.79 18.77 30.27
N ALA A 683 18.52 17.67 30.41
CA ALA A 683 18.46 16.53 29.50
C ALA A 683 17.06 15.87 29.51
N LYS A 684 16.50 15.61 30.71
CA LYS A 684 15.15 15.06 30.87
C LYS A 684 14.08 15.95 30.24
N ASP A 685 14.16 17.26 30.43
CA ASP A 685 13.21 18.21 29.86
C ASP A 685 13.33 18.31 28.33
N THR A 686 14.54 18.16 27.80
CA THR A 686 14.77 18.08 26.35
C THR A 686 14.17 16.80 25.76
N ILE A 687 14.48 15.64 26.34
CA ILE A 687 13.93 14.32 25.93
C ILE A 687 12.40 14.32 26.02
N ARG A 688 11.83 14.87 27.09
CA ARG A 688 10.37 14.98 27.25
C ARG A 688 9.76 15.81 26.12
N ARG A 689 10.30 16.99 25.85
CA ARG A 689 9.79 17.85 24.76
C ARG A 689 9.90 17.19 23.39
N LEU A 690 10.94 16.40 23.14
CA LEU A 690 11.11 15.63 21.89
C LEU A 690 10.02 14.56 21.77
N ARG A 691 9.82 13.75 22.81
CA ARG A 691 8.76 12.73 22.86
C ARG A 691 7.36 13.33 22.69
N ASP A 692 7.13 14.50 23.28
CA ASP A 692 5.86 15.25 23.17
C ASP A 692 5.73 16.01 21.85
N ARG A 693 6.76 16.00 20.98
CA ARG A 693 6.83 16.75 19.71
C ARG A 693 6.64 18.27 19.89
N THR A 694 7.04 18.78 21.03
CA THR A 694 7.01 20.21 21.37
C THR A 694 8.40 20.84 21.33
N TRP A 695 9.44 20.04 21.18
CA TRP A 695 10.81 20.54 21.04
C TRP A 695 10.99 21.23 19.68
N ILE A 696 11.47 22.46 19.72
CA ILE A 696 11.83 23.26 18.55
C ILE A 696 13.31 23.58 18.70
N PRO A 697 14.12 23.42 17.63
CA PRO A 697 15.50 23.89 17.65
C PRO A 697 15.59 25.34 18.12
N PRO A 698 16.51 25.69 19.03
CA PRO A 698 16.78 27.10 19.33
C PRO A 698 17.14 27.83 18.03
N GLU A 699 16.78 29.11 17.94
CA GLU A 699 17.12 29.93 16.77
C GLU A 699 18.64 29.89 16.55
N MET A 700 19.07 29.17 15.51
CA MET A 700 20.47 29.11 15.07
C MET A 700 20.86 30.32 14.23
#